data_AF-A0A6B1CSC9-F1
#
_entry.id   AF-A0A6B1CSC9-F1
#
_cell.length_a   1.000
_cell.length_b   1.000
_cell.length_c   1.000
_cell.angle_alpha   90.00
_cell.angle_beta   90.00
_cell.angle_gamma   90.00
#
_symmetry.space_group_name_H-M   'P 1'
#
loop_
_entity.id
_entity.type
_entity.pdbx_description
1 polymer ?
#
loop_
_entity_poly.entity_id
_entity_poly.type
_entity_poly.pdbx_seq_one_letter_code
_entity_poly.pdbx_strand_id
1 'polypeptide(L)'
;MTRERFFPSLLVALLILLSAGYGERPTALTIYRIGGEYLPAPEEEIPHEFVQLSWEAIEENLYGKAELVQVSPDSVSPLRLDPNLNLTPLIEERGGQIENLSFRGWEKHGDEDALIFDQDPGTIYLGDGRFASYSATEKNLLFDFGGRVILHRVRFYPRDQFLSDRFVQKFKIGISDGDSLKDGTREFNVLFRVCPSCPTQSAGDFDLIHDIRENTEAVVDLQLPQMPSRKLVFQAFENTRNVWEIAEFEIYGIGYAPFASYVSNIIDLGAPATLGRISWSGRVDPEAEIDLKSRSGDDSEPNTYWRFTERGSERTRLDANGAELTRQTYQRLSFNEKAGITHDGENWSFWSAPYDFKAMSSPLVSSKPQQFIQFQIDFTSAVQAGARLDYLQFGVSVPPVASQVLAEITPVAVPAGEESNFTYKLRPQIAPDDLGFDSIEIDVPGALKGVDAVRISGTPVEFEIRHQADNGFAVQFPRIDFERTGELIEIDFRAEVFKFSTIFAGRVFDSTRPHEMHQAVAPGDADPLTDTNTLKVDLSQLRQETIWTLRLSPAAFTPNGDGINDAVRIVYDLLNLTSPASVAMELYDLSGRKLATIHRSENLSGRFSFIWDGRNSQGEILPLGIYLLRMEVDADKGRDSAQRVISIAY
;
A
#
# COMPACT_ATOMS: atom_id res chain seq x y z
N MET A 1 -16.18 36.47 37.70
CA MET A 1 -17.43 35.71 37.92
C MET A 1 -17.89 35.22 36.56
N THR A 2 -17.42 34.02 36.16
CA THR A 2 -17.84 33.15 35.03
C THR A 2 -16.71 32.15 34.79
N ARG A 3 -16.60 31.12 35.66
CA ARG A 3 -16.94 29.71 35.40
C ARG A 3 -16.03 29.02 34.37
N GLU A 4 -14.88 28.58 34.89
CA GLU A 4 -14.11 27.43 34.39
C GLU A 4 -15.01 26.20 34.29
N ARG A 5 -14.88 25.45 33.19
CA ARG A 5 -15.35 24.06 33.09
C ARG A 5 -14.15 23.19 32.73
N PHE A 6 -13.57 22.60 33.76
CA PHE A 6 -12.77 21.39 33.64
C PHE A 6 -13.68 20.27 33.10
N PHE A 7 -13.33 19.70 31.95
CA PHE A 7 -13.85 18.40 31.51
C PHE A 7 -12.85 17.32 31.96
N PRO A 8 -13.27 16.31 32.73
CA PRO A 8 -12.38 15.21 33.10
C PRO A 8 -12.19 14.27 31.91
N SER A 9 -10.97 13.79 31.78
CA SER A 9 -10.55 12.71 30.89
C SER A 9 -11.41 11.45 31.14
N LEU A 10 -12.29 11.14 30.18
CA LEU A 10 -13.04 9.89 30.17
C LEU A 10 -12.15 8.82 29.50
N LEU A 11 -11.59 7.93 30.32
CA LEU A 11 -11.00 6.68 29.87
C LEU A 11 -12.16 5.79 29.38
N VAL A 12 -12.38 5.69 28.06
CA VAL A 12 -13.35 4.75 27.50
C VAL A 12 -12.68 3.38 27.45
N ALA A 13 -12.84 2.60 28.52
CA ALA A 13 -12.63 1.16 28.47
C ALA A 13 -13.85 0.55 27.80
N LEU A 14 -13.70 0.08 26.55
CA LEU A 14 -14.72 -0.67 25.84
C LEU A 14 -14.83 -2.08 26.45
N LEU A 15 -15.66 -2.22 27.47
CA LEU A 15 -16.01 -3.52 28.07
C LEU A 15 -17.20 -4.10 27.32
N ILE A 16 -16.95 -5.07 26.43
CA ILE A 16 -17.99 -5.87 25.79
C ILE A 16 -18.59 -6.80 26.85
N LEU A 17 -19.80 -6.48 27.30
CA LEU A 17 -20.61 -7.33 28.18
C LEU A 17 -21.36 -8.37 27.34
N LEU A 18 -20.84 -9.60 27.29
CA LEU A 18 -21.58 -10.76 26.78
C LEU A 18 -22.69 -11.14 27.77
N SER A 19 -23.93 -10.77 27.47
CA SER A 19 -25.11 -11.31 28.15
C SER A 19 -25.46 -12.68 27.56
N ALA A 20 -25.29 -13.73 28.35
CA ALA A 20 -25.74 -15.08 28.02
C ALA A 20 -27.27 -15.17 28.02
N GLY A 21 -27.87 -15.12 26.83
CA GLY A 21 -29.23 -15.62 26.57
C GLY A 21 -29.11 -16.86 25.68
N TYR A 22 -29.69 -17.99 26.12
CA TYR A 22 -29.86 -19.18 25.29
C TYR A 22 -30.85 -18.86 24.16
N GLY A 23 -30.31 -18.42 23.03
CA GLY A 23 -30.93 -18.27 21.71
C GLY A 23 -29.83 -18.49 20.69
N GLU A 24 -30.16 -19.04 19.51
CA GLU A 24 -29.21 -19.36 18.43
C GLU A 24 -28.07 -18.35 18.35
N ARG A 25 -26.82 -18.83 18.48
CA ARG A 25 -25.65 -17.94 18.37
C ARG A 25 -25.76 -17.23 17.02
N PRO A 26 -25.75 -15.88 16.97
CA PRO A 26 -25.62 -15.19 15.70
C PRO A 26 -24.35 -15.72 15.02
N THR A 27 -24.44 -15.91 13.71
CA THR A 27 -23.35 -16.25 12.78
C THR A 27 -21.99 -15.72 13.21
N ALA A 28 -20.95 -16.55 13.07
CA ALA A 28 -19.56 -16.18 13.37
C ALA A 28 -18.97 -15.06 12.48
N LEU A 29 -19.71 -14.62 11.46
CA LEU A 29 -19.30 -13.54 10.58
C LEU A 29 -19.51 -12.18 11.24
N THR A 30 -18.40 -11.44 11.41
CA THR A 30 -18.41 -10.02 11.77
C THR A 30 -17.85 -9.20 10.61
N ILE A 31 -18.54 -8.14 10.23
CA ILE A 31 -18.11 -7.20 9.20
C ILE A 31 -17.66 -5.91 9.88
N TYR A 32 -16.40 -5.55 9.67
CA TYR A 32 -15.83 -4.29 10.11
C TYR A 32 -15.84 -3.29 8.95
N ARG A 33 -16.20 -2.04 9.21
CA ARG A 33 -16.04 -0.92 8.28
C ARG A 33 -15.35 0.24 8.97
N ILE A 34 -14.32 0.82 8.35
CA ILE A 34 -13.74 2.09 8.76
C ILE A 34 -14.19 3.16 7.78
N GLY A 35 -14.78 4.24 8.29
CA GLY A 35 -15.32 5.33 7.47
C GLY A 35 -16.70 5.06 6.89
N GLY A 36 -17.19 6.02 6.09
CA GLY A 36 -18.53 5.96 5.51
C GLY A 36 -19.63 5.90 6.57
N GLU A 37 -19.47 6.63 7.67
CA GLU A 37 -20.33 6.54 8.86
C GLU A 37 -21.80 6.88 8.60
N TYR A 38 -22.09 7.65 7.54
CA TYR A 38 -23.46 7.96 7.14
C TYR A 38 -24.03 6.99 6.10
N LEU A 39 -23.27 5.98 5.68
CA LEU A 39 -23.77 4.88 4.84
C LEU A 39 -24.49 3.85 5.71
N PRO A 40 -25.54 3.21 5.18
CA PRO A 40 -26.17 2.10 5.90
C PRO A 40 -25.17 0.96 6.12
N ALA A 41 -25.42 0.16 7.16
CA ALA A 41 -24.76 -1.12 7.33
C ALA A 41 -24.90 -1.96 6.04
N PRO A 42 -23.88 -2.77 5.68
CA PRO A 42 -23.94 -3.58 4.48
C PRO A 42 -25.15 -4.52 4.52
N GLU A 43 -25.93 -4.52 3.44
CA GLU A 43 -27.03 -5.47 3.27
C GLU A 43 -26.44 -6.81 2.83
N GLU A 44 -26.23 -7.71 3.77
CA GLU A 44 -25.90 -9.10 3.48
C GLU A 44 -27.16 -9.97 3.58
N GLU A 45 -27.30 -10.94 2.68
CA GLU A 45 -28.39 -11.92 2.72
C GLU A 45 -28.29 -12.87 3.92
N ILE A 46 -27.17 -12.81 4.64
CA ILE A 46 -26.79 -13.69 5.73
C ILE A 46 -26.77 -12.92 7.05
N PRO A 47 -27.16 -13.54 8.17
CA PRO A 47 -26.95 -12.92 9.47
C PRO A 47 -25.47 -12.61 9.64
N HIS A 48 -25.17 -11.48 10.26
CA HIS A 48 -23.81 -11.03 10.56
C HIS A 48 -23.84 -10.00 11.68
N GLU A 49 -22.72 -9.84 12.37
CA GLU A 49 -22.46 -8.68 13.22
C GLU A 49 -21.80 -7.57 12.38
N PHE A 50 -22.12 -6.31 12.65
CA PHE A 50 -21.53 -5.16 11.97
C PHE A 50 -20.87 -4.22 12.97
N VAL A 51 -19.59 -3.92 12.75
CA VAL A 51 -18.79 -3.02 13.58
C VAL A 51 -18.36 -1.82 12.73
N GLN A 52 -18.88 -0.65 13.06
CA GLN A 52 -18.49 0.63 12.46
C GLN A 52 -17.34 1.27 13.25
N LEU A 53 -16.28 1.63 12.55
CA LEU A 53 -15.11 2.35 13.04
C LEU A 53 -15.02 3.71 12.34
N SER A 54 -14.43 4.69 13.01
CA SER A 54 -14.27 6.05 12.49
C SER A 54 -12.84 6.29 11.99
N TRP A 55 -12.70 7.04 10.90
CA TRP A 55 -11.39 7.59 10.52
C TRP A 55 -10.86 8.60 11.55
N GLU A 56 -11.75 9.31 12.25
CA GLU A 56 -11.37 10.38 13.18
C GLU A 56 -10.91 9.86 14.55
N ALA A 57 -11.20 8.60 14.88
CA ALA A 57 -10.86 7.99 16.16
C ALA A 57 -9.37 7.63 16.29
N ILE A 58 -8.49 8.31 15.55
CA ILE A 58 -7.08 7.99 15.49
C ILE A 58 -6.37 8.35 16.80
N GLU A 59 -5.67 7.37 17.36
CA GLU A 59 -5.03 7.48 18.67
C GLU A 59 -3.57 7.11 18.56
N GLU A 60 -2.68 8.05 18.91
CA GLU A 60 -1.25 7.81 18.81
C GLU A 60 -0.88 6.57 19.63
N ASN A 61 -1.41 6.39 20.84
CA ASN A 61 -1.22 5.24 21.75
C ASN A 61 -1.67 3.90 21.16
N LEU A 62 -2.60 3.89 20.22
CA LEU A 62 -3.04 2.70 19.48
C LEU A 62 -2.34 2.55 18.13
N TYR A 63 -1.19 3.21 17.97
CA TYR A 63 -0.38 3.24 16.75
C TYR A 63 -1.07 3.86 15.54
N GLY A 64 -2.16 4.59 15.76
CA GLY A 64 -2.77 5.43 14.75
C GLY A 64 -1.90 6.64 14.45
N LYS A 65 -1.78 7.00 13.18
CA LYS A 65 -1.01 8.16 12.73
C LYS A 65 -1.65 8.83 11.51
N ALA A 66 -1.77 10.15 11.54
CA ALA A 66 -2.27 10.93 10.42
C ALA A 66 -1.27 12.05 10.10
N GLU A 67 -0.71 12.03 8.89
CA GLU A 67 0.27 13.01 8.44
C GLU A 67 -0.21 13.65 7.13
N LEU A 68 -0.39 14.98 7.16
CA LEU A 68 -0.82 15.77 6.00
C LEU A 68 -2.08 15.22 5.32
N VAL A 69 -3.00 14.63 6.10
CA VAL A 69 -4.32 14.20 5.64
C VAL A 69 -5.40 15.09 6.23
N GLN A 70 -6.47 15.27 5.47
CA GLN A 70 -7.77 15.71 5.97
C GLN A 70 -8.59 14.47 6.29
N VAL A 71 -9.06 14.39 7.54
CA VAL A 71 -9.84 13.26 8.06
C VAL A 71 -11.24 13.76 8.38
N SER A 72 -12.24 12.93 8.08
CA SER A 72 -13.66 13.16 8.35
C SER A 72 -14.37 11.81 8.57
N PRO A 73 -15.58 11.78 9.14
CA PRO A 73 -16.35 10.53 9.30
C PRO A 73 -16.56 9.76 7.98
N ASP A 74 -16.65 10.51 6.88
CA ASP A 74 -16.96 9.95 5.56
C ASP A 74 -15.73 9.59 4.73
N SER A 75 -14.56 10.14 5.06
CA SER A 75 -13.38 9.95 4.21
C SER A 75 -12.08 10.41 4.83
N VAL A 76 -11.00 9.86 4.26
CA VAL A 76 -9.63 10.37 4.40
C VAL A 76 -9.07 10.76 3.02
N SER A 77 -8.40 11.91 2.95
CA SER A 77 -7.77 12.42 1.73
C SER A 77 -6.53 13.26 2.06
N PRO A 78 -5.60 13.51 1.12
CA PRO A 78 -4.50 14.44 1.32
C PRO A 78 -5.00 15.84 1.71
N LEU A 79 -4.26 16.50 2.59
CA LEU A 79 -4.50 17.89 2.98
C LEU A 79 -4.44 18.77 1.72
N ARG A 80 -5.47 19.57 1.50
CA ARG A 80 -5.52 20.55 0.41
C ARG A 80 -5.36 21.95 0.97
N LEU A 81 -4.35 22.67 0.49
CA LEU A 81 -4.05 24.05 0.87
C LEU A 81 -4.78 25.05 -0.05
N ASP A 82 -5.41 26.05 0.57
CA ASP A 82 -6.00 27.19 -0.12
C ASP A 82 -4.92 28.25 -0.40
N PRO A 83 -4.70 28.65 -1.67
CA PRO A 83 -3.70 29.66 -2.03
C PRO A 83 -3.91 31.05 -1.43
N ASN A 84 -5.08 31.32 -0.84
CA ASN A 84 -5.41 32.59 -0.18
C ASN A 84 -5.36 32.52 1.35
N LEU A 85 -5.12 31.34 1.93
CA LEU A 85 -5.02 31.17 3.37
C LEU A 85 -3.57 31.29 3.82
N ASN A 86 -3.29 32.22 4.73
CA ASN A 86 -1.97 32.35 5.32
C ASN A 86 -1.68 31.14 6.23
N LEU A 87 -0.56 30.47 5.98
CA LEU A 87 -0.13 29.28 6.71
C LEU A 87 0.63 29.61 7.99
N THR A 88 1.32 30.76 8.10
CA THR A 88 2.17 31.05 9.27
C THR A 88 1.49 30.86 10.63
N PRO A 89 0.25 31.35 10.86
CA PRO A 89 -0.45 31.11 12.13
C PRO A 89 -0.86 29.64 12.36
N LEU A 90 -0.90 28.83 11.29
CA LEU A 90 -1.35 27.44 11.31
C LEU A 90 -0.19 26.43 11.40
N ILE A 91 1.07 26.88 11.31
CA ILE A 91 2.25 25.99 11.26
C ILE A 91 2.33 25.15 12.53
N GLU A 92 2.33 25.78 13.71
CA GLU A 92 2.47 25.06 14.98
C GLU A 92 1.25 24.17 15.27
N GLU A 93 0.03 24.62 14.95
CA GLU A 93 -1.20 23.84 15.09
C GLU A 93 -1.20 22.57 14.23
N ARG A 94 -0.46 22.60 13.10
CA ARG A 94 -0.30 21.46 12.18
C ARG A 94 0.94 20.61 12.46
N GLY A 95 1.57 20.79 13.63
CA GLY A 95 2.74 20.02 14.05
C GLY A 95 4.07 20.49 13.45
N GLY A 96 4.08 21.66 12.80
CA GLY A 96 5.28 22.37 12.40
C GLY A 96 5.88 23.20 13.52
N GLN A 97 6.93 23.96 13.20
CA GLN A 97 7.65 24.83 14.14
C GLN A 97 8.10 26.11 13.45
N ILE A 98 8.11 27.21 14.21
CA ILE A 98 8.72 28.47 13.80
C ILE A 98 9.90 28.75 14.74
N GLU A 99 11.07 28.92 14.17
CA GLU A 99 12.32 29.06 14.91
C GLU A 99 13.04 30.35 14.54
N ASN A 100 13.71 30.95 15.51
CA ASN A 100 14.65 32.03 15.28
C ASN A 100 16.09 31.49 15.44
N LEU A 101 17.05 32.13 14.78
CA LEU A 101 18.45 31.73 14.92
C LEU A 101 19.11 32.52 16.05
N SER A 102 19.70 31.80 17.00
CA SER A 102 20.49 32.37 18.10
C SER A 102 21.93 31.85 18.12
N PHE A 103 22.71 32.30 19.10
CA PHE A 103 24.08 31.80 19.30
C PHE A 103 24.13 30.31 19.69
N ARG A 104 23.00 29.69 20.05
CA ARG A 104 22.89 28.26 20.35
C ARG A 104 22.40 27.42 19.15
N GLY A 105 22.10 28.06 18.02
CA GLY A 105 21.47 27.43 16.86
C GLY A 105 20.02 27.87 16.71
N TRP A 106 19.20 27.07 16.03
CA TRP A 106 17.76 27.30 15.94
C TRP A 106 17.12 27.10 17.31
N GLU A 107 16.32 28.07 17.72
CA GLU A 107 15.55 28.05 18.95
C GLU A 107 14.10 28.42 18.63
N LYS A 108 13.16 27.99 19.48
CA LYS A 108 11.77 28.42 19.33
C LYS A 108 11.69 29.95 19.33
N HIS A 109 10.89 30.50 18.42
CA HIS A 109 10.68 31.94 18.31
C HIS A 109 10.27 32.57 19.67
N GLY A 110 10.69 33.81 19.91
CA GLY A 110 10.31 34.55 21.11
C GLY A 110 8.96 35.28 20.98
N ASP A 111 8.55 35.96 22.06
CA ASP A 111 7.31 36.76 22.07
C ASP A 111 7.35 37.91 21.06
N GLU A 112 8.50 38.56 20.87
CA GLU A 112 8.66 39.63 19.87
C GLU A 112 8.56 39.08 18.43
N ASP A 113 9.07 37.87 18.19
CA ASP A 113 8.99 37.21 16.89
C ASP A 113 7.56 36.79 16.56
N ALA A 114 6.76 36.44 17.57
CA ALA A 114 5.36 36.04 17.37
C ALA A 114 4.51 37.13 16.71
N LEU A 115 4.88 38.41 16.94
CA LEU A 115 4.24 39.57 16.32
C LEU A 115 4.45 39.65 14.81
N ILE A 116 5.30 38.80 14.23
CA ILE A 116 5.52 38.74 12.77
C ILE A 116 4.42 37.94 12.08
N PHE A 117 3.67 37.11 12.82
CA PHE A 117 2.71 36.16 12.25
C PHE A 117 1.47 35.99 13.13
N ASP A 118 1.08 37.06 13.84
CA ASP A 118 -0.09 37.11 14.71
C ASP A 118 -1.39 37.51 13.97
N GLN A 119 -1.30 37.84 12.68
CA GLN A 119 -2.39 38.34 11.84
C GLN A 119 -2.95 39.71 12.29
N ASP A 120 -2.17 40.49 13.04
CA ASP A 120 -2.49 41.88 13.38
C ASP A 120 -1.51 42.86 12.68
N PRO A 121 -1.90 43.49 11.56
CA PRO A 121 -1.04 44.45 10.87
C PRO A 121 -0.75 45.72 11.68
N GLY A 122 -1.32 45.88 12.87
CA GLY A 122 -1.00 46.94 13.83
C GLY A 122 0.17 46.64 14.76
N THR A 123 0.54 45.37 14.96
CA THR A 123 1.72 44.96 15.73
C THR A 123 2.97 44.98 14.85
N ILE A 124 4.16 44.88 15.47
CA ILE A 124 5.42 44.86 14.75
C ILE A 124 6.49 44.04 15.45
N TYR A 125 7.34 43.47 14.60
CA TYR A 125 8.73 43.26 14.93
C TYR A 125 9.59 44.44 14.45
N LEU A 126 10.44 44.95 15.34
CA LEU A 126 11.40 46.01 15.03
C LEU A 126 12.80 45.41 14.80
N GLY A 127 13.28 45.48 13.56
CA GLY A 127 14.64 45.11 13.21
C GLY A 127 15.62 46.26 13.42
N ASP A 128 16.05 46.48 14.66
CA ASP A 128 16.90 47.61 15.09
C ASP A 128 18.39 47.27 15.30
N GLY A 129 18.85 46.13 14.77
CA GLY A 129 20.20 45.61 15.01
C GLY A 129 20.30 44.58 16.13
N ARG A 130 19.23 44.37 16.92
CA ARG A 130 19.18 43.37 18.00
C ARG A 130 18.58 42.05 17.53
N PHE A 131 19.16 41.47 16.48
CA PHE A 131 18.61 40.26 15.87
C PHE A 131 18.93 38.96 16.63
N ALA A 132 20.10 38.94 17.30
CA ALA A 132 20.58 37.86 18.18
C ALA A 132 21.76 38.37 19.04
N SER A 133 22.23 37.56 20.01
CA SER A 133 23.46 37.85 20.76
C SER A 133 24.70 37.90 19.85
N TYR A 134 25.70 38.70 20.22
CA TYR A 134 27.01 38.86 19.52
C TYR A 134 26.96 39.50 18.13
N SER A 135 26.20 40.60 17.96
CA SER A 135 26.25 41.46 16.76
C SER A 135 25.93 40.73 15.44
N ALA A 136 24.87 39.91 15.43
CA ALA A 136 24.33 39.38 14.18
C ALA A 136 23.86 40.55 13.30
N THR A 137 24.28 40.57 12.02
CA THR A 137 23.90 41.63 11.06
C THR A 137 22.60 41.32 10.31
N GLU A 138 21.93 40.23 10.70
CA GLU A 138 20.75 39.71 10.06
C GLU A 138 19.82 39.00 11.04
N LYS A 139 18.52 39.09 10.78
CA LYS A 139 17.47 38.25 11.37
C LYS A 139 17.30 37.00 10.52
N ASN A 140 17.23 35.85 11.17
CA ASN A 140 16.88 34.60 10.50
C ASN A 140 15.65 33.99 11.17
N LEU A 141 14.67 33.61 10.35
CA LEU A 141 13.48 32.87 10.75
C LEU A 141 13.40 31.59 9.91
N LEU A 142 13.14 30.47 10.56
CA LEU A 142 12.91 29.18 9.93
C LEU A 142 11.48 28.74 10.20
N PHE A 143 10.79 28.35 9.14
CA PHE A 143 9.43 27.84 9.17
C PHE A 143 9.49 26.38 8.73
N ASP A 144 9.37 25.42 9.66
CA ASP A 144 9.21 23.99 9.36
C ASP A 144 7.72 23.65 9.36
N PHE A 145 7.18 23.21 8.22
CA PHE A 145 5.76 22.91 8.07
C PHE A 145 5.34 21.56 8.67
N GLY A 146 6.26 20.82 9.32
CA GLY A 146 6.01 19.50 9.91
C GLY A 146 5.99 18.36 8.88
N GLY A 147 5.63 18.67 7.64
CA GLY A 147 5.69 17.78 6.48
C GLY A 147 5.94 18.55 5.17
N ARG A 148 6.00 17.84 4.06
CA ARG A 148 6.25 18.44 2.74
C ARG A 148 4.95 19.00 2.16
N VAL A 149 4.95 20.30 1.85
CA VAL A 149 3.83 21.00 1.23
C VAL A 149 4.29 21.72 -0.04
N ILE A 150 3.36 22.13 -0.90
CA ILE A 150 3.66 23.01 -2.03
C ILE A 150 3.44 24.44 -1.59
N LEU A 151 4.52 25.21 -1.56
CA LEU A 151 4.46 26.65 -1.30
C LEU A 151 4.14 27.40 -2.59
N HIS A 152 3.38 28.48 -2.45
CA HIS A 152 2.91 29.30 -3.56
C HIS A 152 3.60 30.65 -3.59
N ARG A 153 3.56 31.39 -2.48
CA ARG A 153 4.12 32.74 -2.36
C ARG A 153 4.38 33.11 -0.91
N VAL A 154 5.24 34.11 -0.73
CA VAL A 154 5.48 34.78 0.54
C VAL A 154 5.12 36.24 0.39
N ARG A 155 4.43 36.79 1.40
CA ARG A 155 4.13 38.21 1.48
C ARG A 155 4.56 38.78 2.83
N PHE A 156 5.23 39.91 2.83
CA PHE A 156 5.55 40.61 4.08
C PHE A 156 5.62 42.11 3.88
N TYR A 157 5.34 42.86 4.95
CA TYR A 157 5.21 44.32 4.90
C TYR A 157 5.40 44.94 6.29
N PRO A 158 5.86 46.20 6.39
CA PRO A 158 5.79 46.97 7.63
C PRO A 158 4.37 47.51 7.82
N ARG A 159 4.13 48.22 8.94
CA ARG A 159 2.87 48.97 9.14
C ARG A 159 2.67 50.02 8.06
N ASP A 160 1.40 50.32 7.73
CA ASP A 160 0.98 51.30 6.72
C ASP A 160 1.69 52.65 6.82
N GLN A 161 1.89 53.16 8.04
CA GLN A 161 2.53 54.46 8.26
C GLN A 161 4.04 54.49 7.94
N PHE A 162 4.68 53.33 7.74
CA PHE A 162 6.12 53.19 7.49
C PHE A 162 6.46 52.53 6.15
N LEU A 163 5.49 52.46 5.23
CA LEU A 163 5.71 51.95 3.87
C LEU A 163 6.80 52.74 3.12
N SER A 164 7.07 53.99 3.47
CA SER A 164 8.08 54.79 2.75
C SER A 164 9.51 54.64 3.25
N ASP A 165 9.72 54.13 4.47
CA ASP A 165 10.97 54.37 5.19
C ASP A 165 11.47 53.25 6.12
N ARG A 166 10.64 52.28 6.50
CA ARG A 166 11.06 51.18 7.39
C ARG A 166 10.77 49.78 6.84
N PHE A 167 10.78 49.60 5.52
CA PHE A 167 10.70 48.26 4.94
C PHE A 167 12.08 47.58 4.83
N VAL A 168 12.07 46.25 4.70
CA VAL A 168 13.29 45.44 4.55
C VAL A 168 13.91 45.68 3.17
N GLN A 169 15.15 46.15 3.13
CA GLN A 169 15.84 46.53 1.88
C GLN A 169 16.68 45.39 1.28
N LYS A 170 17.11 44.43 2.10
CA LYS A 170 17.95 43.31 1.69
C LYS A 170 17.53 42.06 2.43
N PHE A 171 17.27 40.99 1.71
CA PHE A 171 16.84 39.72 2.29
C PHE A 171 17.08 38.54 1.35
N LYS A 172 17.06 37.33 1.93
CA LYS A 172 17.08 36.07 1.20
C LYS A 172 15.93 35.19 1.64
N ILE A 173 15.42 34.39 0.70
CA ILE A 173 14.46 33.32 0.97
C ILE A 173 15.05 32.03 0.39
N GLY A 174 15.12 31.00 1.22
CA GLY A 174 15.50 29.66 0.82
C GLY A 174 14.45 28.64 1.22
N ILE A 175 14.44 27.50 0.55
CA ILE A 175 13.58 26.37 0.88
C ILE A 175 14.40 25.10 1.06
N SER A 176 13.84 24.11 1.75
CA SER A 176 14.41 22.77 1.83
C SER A 176 13.29 21.73 1.86
N ASP A 177 13.49 20.64 1.12
CA ASP A 177 12.65 19.45 1.13
C ASP A 177 12.84 18.59 2.39
N GLY A 178 13.81 18.94 3.25
CA GLY A 178 14.18 18.20 4.45
C GLY A 178 14.86 16.86 4.17
N ASP A 179 15.34 16.63 2.94
CA ASP A 179 16.14 15.45 2.61
C ASP A 179 17.57 15.58 3.17
N SER A 180 17.88 14.75 4.17
CA SER A 180 19.19 14.75 4.83
C SER A 180 20.34 14.31 3.94
N LEU A 181 20.08 13.61 2.83
CA LEU A 181 21.13 13.21 1.88
C LEU A 181 21.68 14.41 1.09
N LYS A 182 20.96 15.53 1.07
CA LYS A 182 21.37 16.76 0.40
C LYS A 182 22.01 17.77 1.36
N ASP A 183 22.12 17.44 2.65
CA ASP A 183 22.68 18.37 3.64
C ASP A 183 24.15 18.68 3.32
N GLY A 184 24.48 19.96 3.31
CA GLY A 184 25.78 20.49 2.92
C GLY A 184 26.01 20.63 1.40
N THR A 185 25.03 20.31 0.56
CA THR A 185 25.12 20.42 -0.91
C THR A 185 24.38 21.61 -1.48
N ARG A 186 23.48 22.23 -0.71
CA ARG A 186 22.64 23.35 -1.14
C ARG A 186 23.40 24.67 -1.07
N GLU A 187 22.99 25.62 -1.91
CA GLU A 187 23.76 26.83 -2.19
C GLU A 187 23.65 27.93 -1.12
N PHE A 188 22.56 27.96 -0.35
CA PHE A 188 22.34 28.94 0.71
C PHE A 188 22.58 28.33 2.09
N ASN A 189 23.80 28.51 2.60
CA ASN A 189 24.15 28.13 3.96
C ASN A 189 23.84 29.25 4.97
N VAL A 190 23.05 28.93 5.99
CA VAL A 190 22.74 29.82 7.11
C VAL A 190 23.76 29.58 8.21
N LEU A 191 24.39 30.66 8.68
CA LEU A 191 25.55 30.60 9.55
C LEU A 191 25.26 31.24 10.91
N PHE A 192 25.86 30.71 11.97
CA PHE A 192 25.81 31.29 13.32
C PHE A 192 27.15 31.16 14.05
N ARG A 193 27.31 31.91 15.16
CA ARG A 193 28.48 31.83 16.04
C ARG A 193 28.06 31.71 17.50
N VAL A 194 28.67 30.75 18.20
CA VAL A 194 28.46 30.54 19.64
C VAL A 194 29.13 31.62 20.49
N CYS A 195 30.23 32.20 19.99
CA CYS A 195 30.94 33.29 20.62
C CYS A 195 31.76 34.10 19.58
N PRO A 196 32.19 35.33 19.88
CA PRO A 196 32.91 36.18 18.91
C PRO A 196 34.20 35.56 18.36
N SER A 197 34.93 34.80 19.18
CA SER A 197 36.17 34.11 18.80
C SER A 197 35.96 32.67 18.31
N CYS A 198 34.74 32.15 18.37
CA CYS A 198 34.42 30.79 17.96
C CYS A 198 34.37 30.67 16.42
N PRO A 199 34.69 29.50 15.85
CA PRO A 199 34.44 29.22 14.45
C PRO A 199 32.96 29.42 14.11
N THR A 200 32.67 29.93 12.91
CA THR A 200 31.31 29.97 12.38
C THR A 200 30.82 28.54 12.16
N GLN A 201 29.57 28.29 12.54
CA GLN A 201 28.89 27.01 12.37
C GLN A 201 27.74 27.15 11.39
N SER A 202 27.43 26.06 10.69
CA SER A 202 26.26 25.96 9.82
C SER A 202 25.03 25.63 10.67
N ALA A 203 23.99 26.45 10.55
CA ALA A 203 22.65 26.17 11.08
C ALA A 203 21.81 25.33 10.11
N GLY A 204 22.28 25.15 8.87
CA GLY A 204 21.60 24.39 7.81
C GLY A 204 21.83 25.04 6.45
N ASP A 205 21.60 24.28 5.39
CA ASP A 205 21.67 24.73 4.01
C ASP A 205 20.31 24.58 3.30
N PHE A 206 20.06 25.46 2.34
CA PHE A 206 18.78 25.63 1.65
C PHE A 206 18.99 25.92 0.16
N ASP A 207 18.02 25.54 -0.66
CA ASP A 207 17.95 25.96 -2.06
C ASP A 207 17.56 27.44 -2.09
N LEU A 208 18.36 28.28 -2.75
CA LEU A 208 18.18 29.74 -2.73
C LEU A 208 17.13 30.13 -3.77
N ILE A 209 15.99 30.63 -3.31
CA ILE A 209 14.90 31.02 -4.21
C ILE A 209 14.97 32.51 -4.57
N HIS A 210 15.20 33.35 -3.56
CA HIS A 210 15.32 34.81 -3.75
C HIS A 210 16.55 35.34 -3.01
N ASP A 211 17.42 36.09 -3.72
CA ASP A 211 18.52 36.89 -3.16
C ASP A 211 18.32 38.36 -3.53
N ILE A 212 17.55 39.08 -2.72
CA ILE A 212 17.20 40.47 -2.97
C ILE A 212 18.21 41.37 -2.27
N ARG A 213 19.02 42.07 -3.07
CA ARG A 213 20.10 42.95 -2.57
C ARG A 213 19.70 44.41 -2.46
N GLU A 214 18.73 44.83 -3.25
CA GLU A 214 18.23 46.21 -3.34
C GLU A 214 16.71 46.18 -3.55
N ASN A 215 15.95 46.06 -2.47
CA ASN A 215 14.49 46.17 -2.50
C ASN A 215 14.06 47.64 -2.41
N THR A 216 13.05 48.01 -3.21
CA THR A 216 12.41 49.34 -3.18
C THR A 216 10.91 49.27 -2.92
N GLU A 217 10.35 48.05 -2.81
CA GLU A 217 8.94 47.79 -2.57
C GLU A 217 8.71 47.54 -1.08
N ALA A 218 7.77 48.26 -0.48
CA ALA A 218 7.49 48.12 0.95
C ALA A 218 6.62 46.90 1.27
N VAL A 219 5.69 46.58 0.36
CA VAL A 219 4.91 45.35 0.38
C VAL A 219 5.58 44.38 -0.57
N VAL A 220 6.25 43.38 -0.02
CA VAL A 220 6.90 42.33 -0.78
C VAL A 220 5.91 41.21 -0.97
N ASP A 221 5.68 40.77 -2.21
CA ASP A 221 4.85 39.62 -2.57
C ASP A 221 5.55 38.82 -3.66
N LEU A 222 6.19 37.71 -3.26
CA LEU A 222 7.11 36.95 -4.09
C LEU A 222 6.59 35.54 -4.30
N GLN A 223 6.55 35.11 -5.56
CA GLN A 223 6.20 33.75 -5.95
C GLN A 223 7.32 32.78 -5.54
N LEU A 224 6.92 31.58 -5.12
CA LEU A 224 7.81 30.46 -4.83
C LEU A 224 7.67 29.37 -5.90
N PRO A 225 8.71 28.57 -6.14
CA PRO A 225 8.59 27.42 -7.02
C PRO A 225 7.61 26.39 -6.43
N GLN A 226 6.73 25.87 -7.27
CA GLN A 226 5.74 24.85 -6.88
C GLN A 226 6.40 23.47 -6.77
N MET A 227 7.25 23.29 -5.78
CA MET A 227 7.93 22.03 -5.48
C MET A 227 7.75 21.63 -4.01
N PRO A 228 7.79 20.32 -3.69
CA PRO A 228 7.66 19.84 -2.32
C PRO A 228 8.70 20.47 -1.40
N SER A 229 8.24 21.22 -0.40
CA SER A 229 9.06 21.95 0.54
C SER A 229 8.62 21.64 1.96
N ARG A 230 9.55 21.30 2.84
CA ARG A 230 9.30 21.09 4.28
C ARG A 230 9.68 22.33 5.10
N LYS A 231 10.71 23.04 4.68
CA LYS A 231 11.23 24.20 5.41
C LYS A 231 11.34 25.41 4.49
N LEU A 232 11.04 26.59 5.03
CA LEU A 232 11.35 27.88 4.43
C LEU A 232 12.21 28.68 5.41
N VAL A 233 13.31 29.25 4.93
CA VAL A 233 14.13 30.16 5.72
C VAL A 233 14.06 31.57 5.15
N PHE A 234 13.90 32.55 6.02
CA PHE A 234 13.94 33.97 5.69
C PHE A 234 15.10 34.62 6.44
N GLN A 235 15.97 35.30 5.69
CA GLN A 235 17.12 36.03 6.24
C GLN A 235 17.01 37.51 5.85
N ALA A 236 16.72 38.39 6.81
CA ALA A 236 16.62 39.84 6.61
C ALA A 236 17.83 40.56 7.18
N PHE A 237 18.43 41.46 6.42
CA PHE A 237 19.64 42.18 6.81
C PHE A 237 19.33 43.58 7.34
N GLU A 238 20.25 44.19 8.09
CA GLU A 238 20.20 45.62 8.40
C GLU A 238 19.97 46.46 7.14
N ASN A 239 19.09 47.46 7.25
CA ASN A 239 18.85 48.41 6.17
C ASN A 239 19.77 49.64 6.32
N THR A 240 19.77 50.51 5.31
CA THR A 240 20.61 51.75 5.31
C THR A 240 20.33 52.71 6.46
N ARG A 241 19.22 52.53 7.19
CA ARG A 241 18.80 53.34 8.33
C ARG A 241 18.98 52.62 9.68
N ASN A 242 19.54 51.40 9.66
CA ASN A 242 19.69 50.49 10.81
C ASN A 242 18.38 50.13 11.53
N VAL A 243 17.21 50.39 10.91
CA VAL A 243 15.89 50.09 11.48
C VAL A 243 14.91 49.75 10.36
N TRP A 244 14.37 48.53 10.37
CA TRP A 244 13.22 48.13 9.56
C TRP A 244 12.12 47.51 10.43
N GLU A 245 10.92 47.39 9.88
CA GLU A 245 9.74 46.79 10.53
C GLU A 245 9.20 45.65 9.65
N ILE A 246 8.72 44.60 10.31
CA ILE A 246 7.81 43.62 9.73
C ILE A 246 6.58 43.61 10.63
N ALA A 247 5.44 43.98 10.07
CA ALA A 247 4.14 43.82 10.73
C ALA A 247 3.65 42.39 10.53
N GLU A 248 3.72 41.88 9.30
CA GLU A 248 3.28 40.53 8.97
C GLU A 248 4.25 39.84 8.02
N PHE A 249 4.41 38.53 8.21
CA PHE A 249 5.04 37.60 7.30
C PHE A 249 4.07 36.45 7.04
N GLU A 250 3.54 36.44 5.84
CA GLU A 250 2.50 35.55 5.37
C GLU A 250 3.14 34.54 4.41
N ILE A 251 2.86 33.25 4.62
CA ILE A 251 3.29 32.17 3.73
C ILE A 251 2.05 31.49 3.20
N TYR A 252 1.93 31.37 1.89
CA TYR A 252 0.79 30.73 1.24
C TYR A 252 1.24 29.44 0.58
N GLY A 253 0.47 28.38 0.78
CA GLY A 253 0.62 27.11 0.06
C GLY A 253 -0.53 26.88 -0.91
N ILE A 254 -0.39 25.93 -1.81
CA ILE A 254 -1.40 25.66 -2.83
C ILE A 254 -1.56 24.17 -3.09
N GLY A 255 -2.80 23.74 -3.30
CA GLY A 255 -3.07 22.41 -3.84
C GLY A 255 -2.93 21.29 -2.81
N TYR A 256 -2.89 20.05 -3.29
CA TYR A 256 -2.74 18.89 -2.40
C TYR A 256 -1.31 18.77 -1.86
N ALA A 257 -1.20 18.29 -0.62
CA ALA A 257 0.05 17.80 -0.07
C ALA A 257 0.62 16.70 -0.99
N PRO A 258 1.88 16.81 -1.47
CA PRO A 258 2.43 15.85 -2.43
C PRO A 258 2.48 14.42 -1.91
N PHE A 259 2.72 14.28 -0.60
CA PHE A 259 2.77 13.01 0.11
C PHE A 259 1.96 13.14 1.39
N ALA A 260 1.04 12.21 1.62
CA ALA A 260 0.25 12.14 2.84
C ALA A 260 0.12 10.68 3.28
N SER A 261 0.01 10.43 4.57
CA SER A 261 -0.09 9.06 5.11
C SER A 261 -1.09 8.99 6.24
N TYR A 262 -1.89 7.93 6.23
CA TYR A 262 -2.80 7.58 7.29
C TYR A 262 -2.53 6.12 7.69
N VAL A 263 -2.34 5.89 8.99
CA VAL A 263 -2.20 4.56 9.59
C VAL A 263 -3.35 4.41 10.58
N SER A 264 -4.20 3.41 10.39
CA SER A 264 -5.30 3.15 11.31
C SER A 264 -4.78 2.81 12.71
N ASN A 265 -5.62 2.97 13.73
CA ASN A 265 -5.37 2.27 14.99
C ASN A 265 -5.24 0.77 14.72
N ILE A 266 -4.52 0.08 15.60
CA ILE A 266 -4.61 -1.37 15.68
C ILE A 266 -6.04 -1.75 16.07
N ILE A 267 -6.64 -2.63 15.29
CA ILE A 267 -7.98 -3.15 15.51
C ILE A 267 -7.83 -4.52 16.17
N ASP A 268 -8.35 -4.64 17.39
CA ASP A 268 -8.45 -5.91 18.11
C ASP A 268 -9.76 -6.60 17.71
N LEU A 269 -9.65 -7.80 17.14
CA LEU A 269 -10.79 -8.61 16.71
C LEU A 269 -11.37 -9.45 17.87
N GLY A 270 -10.79 -9.35 19.06
CA GLY A 270 -11.22 -10.00 20.30
C GLY A 270 -10.72 -11.44 20.48
N ALA A 271 -10.37 -12.12 19.39
CA ALA A 271 -9.78 -13.45 19.35
C ALA A 271 -9.07 -13.68 18.00
N PRO A 272 -8.22 -14.72 17.86
CA PRO A 272 -7.68 -15.12 16.56
C PRO A 272 -8.81 -15.34 15.56
N ALA A 273 -8.78 -14.60 14.44
CA ALA A 273 -9.87 -14.58 13.48
C ALA A 273 -9.40 -14.96 12.08
N THR A 274 -10.23 -15.69 11.35
CA THR A 274 -10.02 -15.91 9.92
C THR A 274 -10.39 -14.64 9.17
N LEU A 275 -9.42 -14.07 8.45
CA LEU A 275 -9.62 -12.85 7.67
C LEU A 275 -10.17 -13.18 6.28
N GLY A 276 -11.25 -12.49 5.91
CA GLY A 276 -11.88 -12.60 4.60
C GLY A 276 -11.30 -11.67 3.55
N ARG A 277 -12.18 -11.20 2.66
CA ARG A 277 -11.83 -10.14 1.70
C ARG A 277 -11.96 -8.77 2.34
N ILE A 278 -11.08 -7.87 1.92
CA ILE A 278 -11.23 -6.43 2.10
C ILE A 278 -11.83 -5.82 0.83
N SER A 279 -12.69 -4.84 1.01
CA SER A 279 -13.31 -4.02 -0.03
C SER A 279 -13.22 -2.55 0.35
N TRP A 280 -13.24 -1.65 -0.62
CA TRP A 280 -13.13 -0.22 -0.36
C TRP A 280 -13.89 0.59 -1.40
N SER A 281 -14.18 1.84 -1.04
CA SER A 281 -14.73 2.84 -1.95
C SER A 281 -13.94 4.13 -1.84
N GLY A 282 -13.75 4.80 -2.97
CA GLY A 282 -12.99 6.04 -3.03
C GLY A 282 -12.82 6.52 -4.48
N ARG A 283 -12.09 7.63 -4.63
CA ARG A 283 -11.76 8.21 -5.93
C ARG A 283 -10.28 8.56 -6.00
N VAL A 284 -9.73 8.44 -7.20
CA VAL A 284 -8.34 8.81 -7.50
C VAL A 284 -8.38 9.65 -8.78
N ASP A 285 -7.95 10.91 -8.69
CA ASP A 285 -7.83 11.77 -9.86
C ASP A 285 -6.67 11.28 -10.77
N PRO A 286 -6.69 11.58 -12.08
CA PRO A 286 -5.51 11.37 -12.92
C PRO A 286 -4.30 12.12 -12.34
N GLU A 287 -3.13 11.50 -12.29
CA GLU A 287 -1.89 12.02 -11.63
C GLU A 287 -1.88 11.97 -10.11
N ALA A 288 -2.86 11.31 -9.48
CA ALA A 288 -2.80 10.91 -8.08
C ALA A 288 -2.67 9.39 -7.94
N GLU A 289 -2.13 8.94 -6.81
CA GLU A 289 -1.99 7.53 -6.45
C GLU A 289 -2.40 7.32 -4.99
N ILE A 290 -2.91 6.11 -4.71
CA ILE A 290 -3.24 5.65 -3.37
C ILE A 290 -2.72 4.23 -3.19
N ASP A 291 -1.92 4.03 -2.16
CA ASP A 291 -1.39 2.73 -1.75
C ASP A 291 -2.10 2.29 -0.47
N LEU A 292 -3.03 1.33 -0.60
CA LEU A 292 -3.66 0.67 0.54
C LEU A 292 -2.89 -0.60 0.89
N LYS A 293 -2.47 -0.74 2.14
CA LYS A 293 -1.72 -1.88 2.66
C LYS A 293 -2.35 -2.37 3.96
N SER A 294 -2.16 -3.64 4.29
CA SER A 294 -2.52 -4.19 5.60
C SER A 294 -1.37 -4.94 6.23
N ARG A 295 -1.46 -5.12 7.55
CA ARG A 295 -0.68 -6.10 8.31
C ARG A 295 -1.53 -6.64 9.45
N SER A 296 -1.14 -7.77 9.99
CA SER A 296 -1.82 -8.38 11.14
C SER A 296 -0.80 -8.87 12.16
N GLY A 297 -1.26 -9.11 13.39
CA GLY A 297 -0.45 -9.74 14.42
C GLY A 297 -1.22 -10.52 15.47
N ASP A 298 -0.47 -11.21 16.32
CA ASP A 298 -0.97 -12.04 17.41
C ASP A 298 -1.12 -11.28 18.74
N ASP A 299 -0.48 -10.11 18.88
CA ASP A 299 -0.53 -9.27 20.08
C ASP A 299 -0.78 -7.79 19.76
N SER A 300 -0.92 -6.97 20.80
CA SER A 300 -1.18 -5.53 20.67
C SER A 300 0.08 -4.68 20.38
N GLU A 301 1.27 -5.28 20.27
CA GLU A 301 2.55 -4.59 20.21
C GLU A 301 3.26 -4.86 18.87
N PRO A 302 3.05 -4.04 17.82
CA PRO A 302 3.60 -4.29 16.49
C PRO A 302 5.13 -4.06 16.38
N ASN A 303 5.77 -3.70 17.48
CA ASN A 303 7.19 -3.35 17.51
C ASN A 303 7.87 -3.98 18.72
N THR A 304 9.13 -4.34 18.54
CA THR A 304 10.06 -4.64 19.63
C THR A 304 10.78 -3.37 20.09
N TYR A 305 10.77 -3.15 21.40
CA TYR A 305 11.40 -2.00 22.05
C TYR A 305 12.74 -2.40 22.69
N TRP A 306 13.80 -1.63 22.44
CA TRP A 306 15.14 -1.97 22.91
C TRP A 306 15.68 -0.92 23.87
N ARG A 307 16.19 -1.34 25.04
CA ARG A 307 16.93 -0.45 25.94
C ARG A 307 18.38 -0.87 26.12
N PHE A 308 19.24 0.08 26.46
CA PHE A 308 20.60 -0.20 26.90
C PHE A 308 20.60 -0.76 28.33
N THR A 309 21.48 -1.73 28.62
CA THR A 309 21.62 -2.34 29.96
C THR A 309 22.58 -1.59 30.88
N GLU A 310 23.00 -0.38 30.49
CA GLU A 310 24.08 0.40 31.11
C GLU A 310 25.46 -0.30 31.09
N ARG A 311 25.57 -1.47 30.45
CA ARG A 311 26.82 -2.21 30.24
C ARG A 311 27.32 -2.02 28.82
N GLY A 312 27.99 -0.89 28.58
CA GLY A 312 28.53 -0.56 27.26
C GLY A 312 27.42 -0.40 26.22
N SER A 313 27.52 -1.11 25.10
CA SER A 313 26.55 -1.07 23.99
C SER A 313 25.54 -2.22 23.98
N GLU A 314 25.45 -2.99 25.06
CA GLU A 314 24.51 -4.10 25.20
C GLU A 314 23.06 -3.58 25.21
N ARG A 315 22.20 -4.25 24.44
CA ARG A 315 20.77 -3.93 24.32
C ARG A 315 19.93 -5.14 24.73
N THR A 316 18.75 -4.87 25.29
CA THR A 316 17.77 -5.89 25.67
C THR A 316 16.35 -5.43 25.36
N ARG A 317 15.45 -6.38 25.13
CA ARG A 317 14.00 -6.16 24.99
C ARG A 317 13.25 -6.12 26.32
N LEU A 318 13.95 -6.40 27.42
CA LEU A 318 13.35 -6.51 28.75
C LEU A 318 13.51 -5.21 29.53
N ASP A 319 12.54 -4.90 30.38
CA ASP A 319 12.59 -3.81 31.37
C ASP A 319 13.55 -4.15 32.53
N ALA A 320 13.58 -3.32 33.57
CA ALA A 320 14.45 -3.53 34.73
C ALA A 320 14.03 -4.74 35.61
N ASN A 321 12.78 -5.18 35.50
CA ASN A 321 12.21 -6.30 36.26
C ASN A 321 12.26 -7.62 35.47
N GLY A 322 12.70 -7.59 34.21
CA GLY A 322 12.77 -8.75 33.32
C GLY A 322 11.50 -9.02 32.52
N ALA A 323 10.52 -8.11 32.54
CA ALA A 323 9.34 -8.17 31.68
C ALA A 323 9.63 -7.56 30.31
N GLU A 324 8.92 -7.94 29.25
CA GLU A 324 9.11 -7.33 27.93
C GLU A 324 8.70 -5.86 27.92
N LEU A 325 9.47 -5.05 27.20
CA LEU A 325 9.20 -3.63 27.02
C LEU A 325 7.97 -3.45 26.12
N THR A 326 7.00 -2.71 26.63
CA THR A 326 5.88 -2.18 25.86
C THR A 326 6.22 -0.77 25.41
N ARG A 327 5.43 -0.20 24.50
CA ARG A 327 5.61 1.22 24.16
C ARG A 327 5.51 2.12 25.36
N GLN A 328 4.54 1.85 26.24
CA GLN A 328 4.30 2.69 27.41
C GLN A 328 5.50 2.67 28.37
N THR A 329 6.09 1.50 28.61
CA THR A 329 7.29 1.42 29.47
C THR A 329 8.52 1.97 28.76
N TYR A 330 8.66 1.75 27.46
CA TYR A 330 9.73 2.32 26.64
C TYR A 330 9.72 3.84 26.63
N GLN A 331 8.54 4.47 26.46
CA GLN A 331 8.42 5.93 26.43
C GLN A 331 8.88 6.60 27.74
N ARG A 332 8.71 5.91 28.87
CA ARG A 332 9.13 6.36 30.21
C ARG A 332 10.64 6.28 30.44
N LEU A 333 11.38 5.54 29.62
CA LEU A 333 12.84 5.47 29.70
C LEU A 333 13.48 6.84 29.42
N SER A 334 14.59 7.13 30.09
CA SER A 334 15.38 8.30 29.76
C SER A 334 15.97 8.20 28.35
N PHE A 335 16.30 9.35 27.75
CA PHE A 335 16.83 9.39 26.39
C PHE A 335 18.07 8.50 26.21
N ASN A 336 18.94 8.41 27.22
CA ASN A 336 20.17 7.60 27.18
C ASN A 336 19.92 6.10 27.37
N GLU A 337 18.76 5.71 27.89
CA GLU A 337 18.38 4.30 28.04
C GLU A 337 17.71 3.75 26.77
N LYS A 338 17.09 4.61 25.95
CA LYS A 338 16.42 4.22 24.71
C LYS A 338 17.45 3.76 23.67
N ALA A 339 17.30 2.52 23.20
CA ALA A 339 18.21 1.89 22.24
C ALA A 339 17.56 1.54 20.90
N GLY A 340 16.40 2.15 20.61
CA GLY A 340 15.71 2.02 19.34
C GLY A 340 14.46 1.16 19.40
N ILE A 341 13.74 1.15 18.29
CA ILE A 341 12.49 0.42 18.08
C ILE A 341 12.67 -0.36 16.76
N THR A 342 12.28 -1.62 16.73
CA THR A 342 12.29 -2.44 15.52
C THR A 342 10.93 -3.08 15.30
N HIS A 343 10.63 -3.50 14.07
CA HIS A 343 9.43 -4.30 13.78
C HIS A 343 9.48 -5.64 14.55
N ASP A 344 8.34 -6.06 15.10
CA ASP A 344 8.21 -7.40 15.68
C ASP A 344 7.89 -8.43 14.60
N GLY A 345 8.93 -9.07 14.06
CA GLY A 345 8.77 -10.11 13.05
C GLY A 345 8.31 -11.47 13.61
N GLU A 346 8.24 -11.64 14.93
CA GLU A 346 7.79 -12.88 15.56
C GLU A 346 6.26 -12.94 15.62
N ASN A 347 5.62 -11.84 16.04
CA ASN A 347 4.16 -11.77 16.24
C ASN A 347 3.42 -10.97 15.17
N TRP A 348 4.11 -10.17 14.35
CA TRP A 348 3.47 -9.31 13.34
C TRP A 348 4.02 -9.53 11.93
N SER A 349 3.10 -9.58 10.97
CA SER A 349 3.48 -9.53 9.56
C SER A 349 4.08 -8.17 9.20
N PHE A 350 4.98 -8.17 8.21
CA PHE A 350 5.30 -6.92 7.52
C PHE A 350 4.04 -6.37 6.81
N TRP A 351 4.09 -5.09 6.43
CA TRP A 351 3.09 -4.53 5.54
C TRP A 351 3.01 -5.31 4.23
N SER A 352 1.79 -5.58 3.77
CA SER A 352 1.54 -6.18 2.48
C SER A 352 2.09 -5.32 1.34
N ALA A 353 2.22 -5.91 0.15
CA ALA A 353 2.26 -5.11 -1.06
C ALA A 353 0.98 -4.24 -1.17
N PRO A 354 1.04 -3.06 -1.80
CA PRO A 354 -0.16 -2.28 -2.07
C PRO A 354 -1.20 -3.09 -2.82
N TYR A 355 -2.45 -3.02 -2.39
CA TYR A 355 -3.56 -3.59 -3.13
C TYR A 355 -3.80 -2.81 -4.43
N ASP A 356 -4.20 -3.51 -5.50
CA ASP A 356 -4.66 -2.83 -6.71
C ASP A 356 -5.97 -2.10 -6.42
N PHE A 357 -5.87 -0.79 -6.19
CA PHE A 357 -7.00 0.03 -5.80
C PHE A 357 -8.17 -0.02 -6.79
N LYS A 358 -7.90 -0.26 -8.08
CA LYS A 358 -8.92 -0.35 -9.14
C LYS A 358 -9.77 -1.61 -9.03
N ALA A 359 -9.26 -2.65 -8.38
CA ALA A 359 -9.99 -3.90 -8.16
C ALA A 359 -11.16 -3.74 -7.16
N MET A 360 -11.17 -2.66 -6.36
CA MET A 360 -12.15 -2.34 -5.30
C MET A 360 -12.29 -3.38 -4.18
N SER A 361 -11.68 -4.56 -4.34
CA SER A 361 -11.58 -5.60 -3.32
C SER A 361 -10.38 -6.51 -3.56
N SER A 362 -9.87 -7.08 -2.48
CA SER A 362 -8.78 -8.05 -2.49
C SER A 362 -8.93 -9.03 -1.32
N PRO A 363 -8.42 -10.26 -1.38
CA PRO A 363 -8.19 -11.06 -0.18
C PRO A 363 -7.28 -10.31 0.79
N LEU A 364 -7.60 -10.34 2.08
CA LEU A 364 -6.65 -9.93 3.11
C LEU A 364 -5.49 -10.93 3.16
N VAL A 365 -4.28 -10.42 3.38
CA VAL A 365 -3.09 -11.26 3.42
C VAL A 365 -2.88 -11.72 4.86
N SER A 366 -3.09 -13.01 5.12
CA SER A 366 -2.66 -13.65 6.36
C SER A 366 -2.30 -15.11 6.15
N SER A 367 -1.26 -15.56 6.85
CA SER A 367 -0.80 -16.96 6.86
C SER A 367 -1.50 -17.83 7.91
N LYS A 368 -2.16 -17.22 8.89
CA LYS A 368 -2.91 -17.92 9.95
C LYS A 368 -3.98 -17.00 10.53
N PRO A 369 -4.97 -17.50 11.28
CA PRO A 369 -5.85 -16.64 12.04
C PRO A 369 -5.05 -15.74 12.97
N GLN A 370 -5.36 -14.45 12.97
CA GLN A 370 -4.65 -13.43 13.76
C GLN A 370 -5.68 -12.55 14.47
N GLN A 371 -5.34 -12.04 15.65
CA GLN A 371 -6.27 -11.28 16.49
C GLN A 371 -6.23 -9.79 16.15
N PHE A 372 -5.09 -9.26 15.73
CA PHE A 372 -4.91 -7.84 15.49
C PHE A 372 -4.70 -7.56 14.01
N ILE A 373 -5.26 -6.44 13.52
CA ILE A 373 -5.09 -5.98 12.14
C ILE A 373 -4.88 -4.46 12.11
N GLN A 374 -4.10 -4.00 11.13
CA GLN A 374 -3.84 -2.58 10.90
C GLN A 374 -3.76 -2.27 9.41
N PHE A 375 -4.18 -1.07 9.05
CA PHE A 375 -4.16 -0.57 7.67
C PHE A 375 -3.27 0.66 7.54
N GLN A 376 -2.56 0.75 6.43
CA GLN A 376 -1.81 1.94 6.02
C GLN A 376 -2.32 2.39 4.66
N ILE A 377 -2.52 3.70 4.55
CA ILE A 377 -2.98 4.38 3.34
C ILE A 377 -1.97 5.49 3.07
N ASP A 378 -1.17 5.32 2.02
CA ASP A 378 -0.24 6.35 1.55
C ASP A 378 -0.82 6.99 0.28
N PHE A 379 -0.72 8.32 0.19
CA PHE A 379 -1.18 9.08 -0.95
C PHE A 379 -0.02 9.81 -1.62
N THR A 380 0.01 9.77 -2.94
CA THR A 380 0.86 10.62 -3.78
C THR A 380 -0.05 11.52 -4.61
N SER A 381 0.20 12.82 -4.62
CA SER A 381 -0.68 13.80 -5.29
C SER A 381 0.10 14.81 -6.13
N ALA A 382 -0.48 15.20 -7.26
CA ALA A 382 -0.09 16.40 -7.97
C ALA A 382 -0.74 17.64 -7.33
N VAL A 383 -0.31 18.84 -7.71
CA VAL A 383 -0.81 20.09 -7.12
C VAL A 383 -2.34 20.21 -7.20
N GLN A 384 -2.94 19.80 -8.32
CA GLN A 384 -4.38 19.93 -8.57
C GLN A 384 -5.14 18.60 -8.59
N ALA A 385 -4.45 17.46 -8.46
CA ALA A 385 -5.04 16.13 -8.52
C ALA A 385 -4.76 15.38 -7.22
N GLY A 386 -5.82 14.89 -6.58
CA GLY A 386 -5.73 14.18 -5.31
C GLY A 386 -6.47 12.85 -5.34
N ALA A 387 -6.47 12.19 -4.20
CA ALA A 387 -7.23 10.97 -4.00
C ALA A 387 -8.03 11.06 -2.70
N ARG A 388 -9.02 10.18 -2.56
CA ARG A 388 -9.89 10.11 -1.40
C ARG A 388 -10.33 8.66 -1.21
N LEU A 389 -10.23 8.18 0.03
CA LEU A 389 -10.80 6.91 0.45
C LEU A 389 -12.03 7.21 1.32
N ASP A 390 -13.19 6.71 0.92
CA ASP A 390 -14.45 6.91 1.63
C ASP A 390 -14.56 5.92 2.80
N TYR A 391 -14.47 4.64 2.49
CA TYR A 391 -14.46 3.58 3.49
C TYR A 391 -13.59 2.40 3.05
N LEU A 392 -13.16 1.62 4.03
CA LEU A 392 -12.74 0.23 3.83
C LEU A 392 -13.62 -0.71 4.67
N GLN A 393 -13.86 -1.91 4.18
CA GLN A 393 -14.72 -2.91 4.81
C GLN A 393 -14.12 -4.30 4.65
N PHE A 394 -14.13 -5.10 5.71
CA PHE A 394 -13.65 -6.48 5.68
C PHE A 394 -14.46 -7.38 6.61
N GLY A 395 -14.58 -8.65 6.23
CA GLY A 395 -15.26 -9.68 7.02
C GLY A 395 -14.26 -10.56 7.77
N VAL A 396 -14.64 -10.99 8.97
CA VAL A 396 -13.85 -11.94 9.79
C VAL A 396 -14.75 -13.03 10.35
N SER A 397 -14.18 -14.21 10.62
CA SER A 397 -14.87 -15.31 11.30
C SER A 397 -14.12 -15.75 12.56
N VAL A 398 -14.87 -15.84 13.66
CA VAL A 398 -14.38 -16.27 14.98
C VAL A 398 -15.36 -17.30 15.57
N PRO A 399 -14.89 -18.47 16.05
CA PRO A 399 -13.51 -18.96 16.03
C PRO A 399 -13.06 -19.43 14.62
N PRO A 400 -11.75 -19.60 14.38
CA PRO A 400 -11.26 -20.11 13.11
C PRO A 400 -11.52 -21.61 12.95
N VAL A 401 -11.34 -22.13 11.74
CA VAL A 401 -11.46 -23.58 11.49
C VAL A 401 -10.23 -24.35 11.97
N ALA A 402 -9.07 -23.70 12.03
CA ALA A 402 -7.85 -24.25 12.59
C ALA A 402 -6.91 -23.12 13.05
N SER A 403 -6.14 -23.32 14.11
CA SER A 403 -5.11 -22.39 14.57
C SER A 403 -4.02 -22.17 13.51
N GLN A 404 -3.73 -23.19 12.70
CA GLN A 404 -2.88 -23.08 11.52
C GLN A 404 -3.14 -24.27 10.58
N VAL A 405 -2.95 -24.08 9.28
CA VAL A 405 -2.84 -25.21 8.34
C VAL A 405 -1.60 -25.00 7.49
N LEU A 406 -0.58 -25.83 7.68
CA LEU A 406 0.61 -25.85 6.84
C LEU A 406 0.30 -26.63 5.57
N ALA A 407 0.88 -26.20 4.45
CA ALA A 407 0.67 -26.81 3.17
C ALA A 407 1.92 -26.77 2.30
N GLU A 408 2.09 -27.79 1.46
CA GLU A 408 3.12 -27.81 0.44
C GLU A 408 2.63 -28.56 -0.81
N ILE A 409 3.23 -28.26 -1.96
CA ILE A 409 2.88 -28.87 -3.25
C ILE A 409 4.09 -29.59 -3.86
N THR A 410 3.84 -30.78 -4.39
CA THR A 410 4.84 -31.55 -5.14
C THR A 410 4.27 -32.02 -6.48
N PRO A 411 5.05 -32.00 -7.59
CA PRO A 411 6.40 -31.46 -7.69
C PRO A 411 6.43 -29.93 -7.74
N VAL A 412 7.56 -29.34 -7.34
CA VAL A 412 7.79 -27.87 -7.41
C VAL A 412 8.27 -27.38 -8.78
N ALA A 413 8.47 -28.29 -9.73
CA ALA A 413 8.89 -27.94 -11.09
C ALA A 413 8.24 -28.88 -12.12
N VAL A 414 7.62 -28.31 -13.15
CA VAL A 414 6.91 -29.07 -14.19
C VAL A 414 7.20 -28.55 -15.61
N PRO A 415 7.03 -29.37 -16.66
CA PRO A 415 7.08 -28.89 -18.03
C PRO A 415 5.95 -27.89 -18.32
N ALA A 416 6.23 -26.91 -19.18
CA ALA A 416 5.27 -25.85 -19.50
C ALA A 416 4.15 -26.35 -20.42
N GLY A 417 2.90 -26.12 -20.02
CA GLY A 417 1.70 -26.46 -20.80
C GLY A 417 1.46 -27.97 -21.00
N GLU A 418 2.16 -28.82 -20.26
CA GLU A 418 1.95 -30.27 -20.24
C GLU A 418 1.18 -30.68 -18.99
N GLU A 419 0.28 -31.67 -19.14
CA GLU A 419 -0.46 -32.24 -18.03
C GLU A 419 0.51 -32.91 -17.05
N SER A 420 0.55 -32.41 -15.82
CA SER A 420 1.41 -32.90 -14.75
C SER A 420 0.57 -33.30 -13.54
N ASN A 421 1.02 -34.35 -12.85
CA ASN A 421 0.40 -34.80 -11.60
C ASN A 421 0.98 -34.00 -10.44
N PHE A 422 0.10 -33.55 -9.55
CA PHE A 422 0.43 -32.84 -8.32
C PHE A 422 -0.15 -33.57 -7.12
N THR A 423 0.55 -33.50 -5.99
CA THR A 423 0.02 -33.82 -4.67
C THR A 423 0.08 -32.56 -3.82
N TYR A 424 -1.08 -32.06 -3.39
CA TYR A 424 -1.22 -30.99 -2.42
C TYR A 424 -1.28 -31.60 -1.03
N LYS A 425 -0.35 -31.24 -0.15
CA LYS A 425 -0.25 -31.79 1.20
C LYS A 425 -0.66 -30.74 2.21
N LEU A 426 -1.41 -31.15 3.22
CA LEU A 426 -1.86 -30.29 4.31
C LEU A 426 -1.54 -30.94 5.65
N ARG A 427 -1.14 -30.12 6.62
CA ARG A 427 -0.99 -30.51 8.02
C ARG A 427 -1.65 -29.47 8.91
N PRO A 428 -2.84 -29.77 9.46
CA PRO A 428 -3.56 -28.83 10.30
C PRO A 428 -3.06 -28.87 11.74
N GLN A 429 -3.01 -27.72 12.38
CA GLN A 429 -2.91 -27.54 13.83
C GLN A 429 -4.25 -26.98 14.29
N ILE A 430 -5.00 -27.80 15.02
CA ILE A 430 -6.35 -27.50 15.50
C ILE A 430 -6.28 -27.50 17.03
N ALA A 431 -6.73 -26.41 17.65
CA ALA A 431 -6.92 -26.26 19.08
C ALA A 431 -8.33 -26.73 19.49
N PRO A 432 -8.58 -27.00 20.79
CA PRO A 432 -9.88 -27.51 21.26
C PRO A 432 -11.08 -26.63 20.93
N ASP A 433 -10.88 -25.31 20.82
CA ASP A 433 -11.93 -24.33 20.55
C ASP A 433 -12.09 -23.99 19.05
N ASP A 434 -11.22 -24.54 18.19
CA ASP A 434 -11.31 -24.37 16.74
C ASP A 434 -12.46 -25.21 16.17
N LEU A 435 -13.05 -24.74 15.07
CA LEU A 435 -14.24 -25.39 14.50
C LEU A 435 -13.93 -26.72 13.81
N GLY A 436 -12.71 -26.91 13.30
CA GLY A 436 -12.39 -27.95 12.34
C GLY A 436 -12.95 -27.65 10.94
N PHE A 437 -12.58 -28.47 9.97
CA PHE A 437 -12.99 -28.32 8.57
C PHE A 437 -13.23 -29.67 7.91
N ASP A 438 -13.92 -29.67 6.79
CA ASP A 438 -14.18 -30.86 5.98
C ASP A 438 -13.93 -30.62 4.49
N SER A 439 -13.50 -29.42 4.11
CA SER A 439 -13.36 -29.02 2.73
C SER A 439 -12.14 -28.14 2.51
N ILE A 440 -11.61 -28.18 1.29
CA ILE A 440 -10.58 -27.27 0.79
C ILE A 440 -10.90 -26.81 -0.63
N GLU A 441 -10.63 -25.54 -0.88
CA GLU A 441 -10.59 -24.91 -2.19
C GLU A 441 -9.12 -24.66 -2.58
N ILE A 442 -8.73 -25.03 -3.80
CA ILE A 442 -7.37 -24.82 -4.34
C ILE A 442 -7.48 -24.05 -5.65
N ASP A 443 -6.78 -22.91 -5.71
CA ASP A 443 -6.61 -22.12 -6.92
C ASP A 443 -5.59 -22.79 -7.84
N VAL A 444 -5.94 -22.91 -9.12
CA VAL A 444 -5.09 -23.48 -10.17
C VAL A 444 -4.91 -22.42 -11.25
N PRO A 445 -3.90 -21.53 -11.16
CA PRO A 445 -3.73 -20.44 -12.12
C PRO A 445 -3.41 -20.89 -13.57
N GLY A 446 -3.19 -22.18 -13.77
CA GLY A 446 -3.04 -22.81 -15.07
C GLY A 446 -4.36 -23.38 -15.59
N ALA A 447 -4.36 -24.66 -15.96
CA ALA A 447 -5.58 -25.36 -16.38
C ALA A 447 -5.72 -26.70 -15.65
N LEU A 448 -6.76 -26.84 -14.83
CA LEU A 448 -7.11 -28.09 -14.17
C LEU A 448 -7.54 -29.16 -15.18
N LYS A 449 -7.09 -30.40 -14.98
CA LYS A 449 -7.46 -31.58 -15.79
C LYS A 449 -8.31 -32.58 -15.03
N GLY A 450 -8.13 -32.68 -13.72
CA GLY A 450 -8.95 -33.54 -12.87
C GLY A 450 -8.41 -33.64 -11.45
N VAL A 451 -9.27 -34.08 -10.53
CA VAL A 451 -8.88 -34.46 -9.16
C VAL A 451 -8.99 -35.98 -9.08
N ASP A 452 -7.91 -36.63 -8.67
CA ASP A 452 -7.77 -38.09 -8.82
C ASP A 452 -8.00 -38.82 -7.49
N ALA A 453 -7.51 -38.29 -6.36
CA ALA A 453 -7.68 -38.92 -5.05
C ALA A 453 -7.54 -37.92 -3.88
N VAL A 454 -8.16 -38.26 -2.75
CA VAL A 454 -7.85 -37.68 -1.44
C VAL A 454 -7.39 -38.80 -0.51
N ARG A 455 -6.27 -38.60 0.19
CA ARG A 455 -5.75 -39.51 1.21
C ARG A 455 -5.64 -38.80 2.54
N ILE A 456 -5.82 -39.55 3.62
CA ILE A 456 -5.48 -39.09 4.96
C ILE A 456 -4.53 -40.11 5.59
N SER A 457 -3.35 -39.63 6.00
CA SER A 457 -2.23 -40.45 6.47
C SER A 457 -1.90 -41.59 5.50
N GLY A 458 -1.87 -41.29 4.20
CA GLY A 458 -1.61 -42.27 3.13
C GLY A 458 -2.77 -43.23 2.81
N THR A 459 -3.89 -43.16 3.53
CA THR A 459 -5.06 -44.02 3.28
C THR A 459 -6.08 -43.29 2.41
N PRO A 460 -6.49 -43.84 1.24
CA PRO A 460 -7.54 -43.24 0.42
C PRO A 460 -8.86 -43.11 1.19
N VAL A 461 -9.52 -41.97 1.04
CA VAL A 461 -10.83 -41.69 1.63
C VAL A 461 -11.83 -41.29 0.54
N GLU A 462 -13.11 -41.51 0.82
CA GLU A 462 -14.20 -40.99 -0.02
C GLU A 462 -14.18 -39.46 0.01
N PHE A 463 -14.38 -38.82 -1.15
CA PHE A 463 -14.44 -37.36 -1.28
C PHE A 463 -15.49 -36.95 -2.32
N GLU A 464 -15.99 -35.73 -2.21
CA GLU A 464 -16.93 -35.12 -3.14
C GLU A 464 -16.32 -33.87 -3.77
N ILE A 465 -16.44 -33.71 -5.09
CA ILE A 465 -16.06 -32.48 -5.79
C ILE A 465 -17.23 -31.50 -5.67
N ARG A 466 -17.06 -30.47 -4.83
CA ARG A 466 -18.09 -29.43 -4.60
C ARG A 466 -18.12 -28.40 -5.72
N HIS A 467 -16.95 -28.06 -6.25
CA HIS A 467 -16.79 -27.10 -7.34
C HIS A 467 -15.59 -27.50 -8.19
N GLN A 468 -15.69 -27.32 -9.50
CA GLN A 468 -14.60 -27.54 -10.43
C GLN A 468 -14.71 -26.56 -11.60
N ALA A 469 -13.64 -25.80 -11.80
CA ALA A 469 -13.44 -24.91 -12.94
C ALA A 469 -12.01 -25.08 -13.47
N ASP A 470 -11.73 -24.53 -14.64
CA ASP A 470 -10.38 -24.60 -15.23
C ASP A 470 -9.32 -23.96 -14.32
N ASN A 471 -9.71 -22.96 -13.53
CA ASN A 471 -8.83 -22.16 -12.68
C ASN A 471 -8.82 -22.57 -11.19
N GLY A 472 -9.49 -23.67 -10.81
CA GLY A 472 -9.53 -24.11 -9.42
C GLY A 472 -10.59 -25.16 -9.13
N PHE A 473 -10.52 -25.78 -7.96
CA PHE A 473 -11.49 -26.77 -7.51
C PHE A 473 -11.69 -26.72 -6.00
N ALA A 474 -12.81 -27.27 -5.54
CA ALA A 474 -13.07 -27.51 -4.12
C ALA A 474 -13.49 -28.96 -3.91
N VAL A 475 -12.88 -29.62 -2.92
CA VAL A 475 -13.23 -30.97 -2.50
C VAL A 475 -13.68 -31.00 -1.05
N GLN A 476 -14.63 -31.87 -0.76
CA GLN A 476 -15.07 -32.22 0.58
C GLN A 476 -14.61 -33.64 0.91
N PHE A 477 -14.12 -33.85 2.12
CA PHE A 477 -13.57 -35.11 2.63
C PHE A 477 -14.00 -35.31 4.09
N PRO A 478 -13.71 -36.46 4.73
CA PRO A 478 -14.12 -36.71 6.11
C PRO A 478 -13.56 -35.64 7.05
N ARG A 479 -14.44 -35.10 7.92
CA ARG A 479 -14.14 -34.00 8.83
C ARG A 479 -12.82 -34.19 9.60
N ILE A 480 -12.06 -33.09 9.69
CA ILE A 480 -10.84 -32.96 10.46
C ILE A 480 -11.13 -32.00 11.60
N ASP A 481 -11.07 -32.51 12.83
CA ASP A 481 -11.27 -31.77 14.06
C ASP A 481 -10.07 -31.92 14.99
N PHE A 482 -10.19 -31.42 16.23
CA PHE A 482 -9.13 -31.46 17.22
C PHE A 482 -8.51 -32.85 17.43
N GLU A 483 -9.31 -33.92 17.38
CA GLU A 483 -8.82 -35.30 17.58
C GLU A 483 -7.93 -35.78 16.43
N ARG A 484 -8.01 -35.12 15.26
CA ARG A 484 -7.27 -35.42 14.04
C ARG A 484 -6.22 -34.35 13.72
N THR A 485 -5.91 -33.49 14.68
CA THR A 485 -4.85 -32.49 14.57
C THR A 485 -3.52 -33.14 14.19
N GLY A 486 -2.79 -32.54 13.26
CA GLY A 486 -1.50 -33.04 12.77
C GLY A 486 -1.56 -34.22 11.77
N GLU A 487 -2.74 -34.75 11.43
CA GLU A 487 -2.87 -35.75 10.36
C GLU A 487 -2.49 -35.15 9.00
N LEU A 488 -1.76 -35.92 8.19
CA LEU A 488 -1.39 -35.51 6.84
C LEU A 488 -2.58 -35.75 5.89
N ILE A 489 -3.04 -34.71 5.22
CA ILE A 489 -4.06 -34.80 4.17
C ILE A 489 -3.37 -34.59 2.83
N GLU A 490 -3.65 -35.44 1.85
CA GLU A 490 -3.03 -35.39 0.53
C GLU A 490 -4.10 -35.36 -0.53
N ILE A 491 -3.99 -34.44 -1.49
CA ILE A 491 -4.95 -34.28 -2.59
C ILE A 491 -4.16 -34.43 -3.88
N ASP A 492 -4.42 -35.52 -4.60
CA ASP A 492 -3.81 -35.79 -5.89
C ASP A 492 -4.69 -35.22 -7.00
N PHE A 493 -4.11 -34.39 -7.86
CA PHE A 493 -4.80 -33.77 -8.99
C PHE A 493 -3.86 -33.56 -10.18
N ARG A 494 -4.44 -33.25 -11.34
CA ARG A 494 -3.70 -33.02 -12.59
C ARG A 494 -3.97 -31.64 -13.13
N ALA A 495 -2.92 -30.94 -13.55
CA ALA A 495 -3.03 -29.60 -14.11
C ALA A 495 -1.90 -29.30 -15.12
N GLU A 496 -2.12 -28.30 -15.97
CA GLU A 496 -1.10 -27.68 -16.82
C GLU A 496 -0.66 -26.34 -16.23
N VAL A 497 0.64 -26.03 -16.24
CA VAL A 497 1.19 -24.75 -15.75
C VAL A 497 1.82 -23.98 -16.90
N PHE A 498 1.50 -22.67 -17.01
CA PHE A 498 1.94 -21.81 -18.11
C PHE A 498 2.83 -20.64 -17.68
N LYS A 499 3.02 -20.44 -16.38
CA LYS A 499 3.77 -19.30 -15.83
C LYS A 499 4.80 -19.78 -14.81
N PHE A 500 6.02 -19.29 -14.94
CA PHE A 500 7.06 -19.49 -13.95
C PHE A 500 6.65 -18.84 -12.62
N SER A 501 6.98 -19.48 -11.50
CA SER A 501 6.59 -19.01 -10.17
C SER A 501 5.08 -18.90 -9.97
N THR A 502 4.34 -19.93 -10.42
CA THR A 502 2.89 -20.04 -10.19
C THR A 502 2.62 -20.52 -8.76
N ILE A 503 1.70 -19.88 -8.04
CA ILE A 503 1.31 -20.25 -6.67
C ILE A 503 -0.05 -20.95 -6.69
N PHE A 504 -0.14 -22.11 -6.05
CA PHE A 504 -1.40 -22.84 -5.83
C PHE A 504 -1.94 -22.48 -4.44
N ALA A 505 -2.70 -21.38 -4.36
CA ALA A 505 -3.28 -20.91 -3.11
C ALA A 505 -4.39 -21.87 -2.63
N GLY A 506 -4.39 -22.21 -1.35
CA GLY A 506 -5.38 -23.12 -0.74
C GLY A 506 -6.16 -22.45 0.38
N ARG A 507 -7.42 -22.81 0.53
CA ARG A 507 -8.33 -22.27 1.56
C ARG A 507 -9.20 -23.40 2.14
N VAL A 508 -9.13 -23.65 3.44
CA VAL A 508 -9.95 -24.66 4.14
C VAL A 508 -11.21 -24.04 4.74
N PHE A 509 -12.29 -24.81 4.81
CA PHE A 509 -13.57 -24.34 5.35
C PHE A 509 -14.44 -25.50 5.86
N ASP A 510 -15.40 -25.17 6.74
CA ASP A 510 -16.46 -26.07 7.19
C ASP A 510 -17.66 -25.94 6.25
N SER A 511 -17.95 -26.97 5.46
CA SER A 511 -19.03 -26.94 4.48
C SER A 511 -20.42 -26.76 5.07
N THR A 512 -20.58 -27.03 6.38
CA THR A 512 -21.83 -26.82 7.12
C THR A 512 -22.03 -25.36 7.52
N ARG A 513 -21.00 -24.52 7.37
CA ARG A 513 -21.00 -23.09 7.67
C ARG A 513 -20.59 -22.27 6.43
N PRO A 514 -21.41 -22.27 5.37
CA PRO A 514 -21.07 -21.67 4.07
C PRO A 514 -20.94 -20.14 4.07
N HIS A 515 -21.20 -19.50 5.20
CA HIS A 515 -21.18 -18.04 5.38
C HIS A 515 -19.96 -17.57 6.18
N GLU A 516 -19.15 -18.49 6.70
CA GLU A 516 -17.88 -18.17 7.35
C GLU A 516 -16.77 -17.98 6.32
N MET A 517 -15.76 -17.21 6.70
CA MET A 517 -14.61 -16.94 5.85
C MET A 517 -13.76 -18.21 5.68
N HIS A 518 -13.39 -18.53 4.44
CA HIS A 518 -12.49 -19.64 4.16
C HIS A 518 -11.07 -19.26 4.63
N GLN A 519 -10.45 -20.13 5.39
CA GLN A 519 -9.15 -19.88 5.99
C GLN A 519 -8.02 -20.26 5.03
N ALA A 520 -7.17 -19.30 4.69
CA ALA A 520 -5.98 -19.55 3.88
C ALA A 520 -5.01 -20.52 4.58
N VAL A 521 -4.40 -21.40 3.80
CA VAL A 521 -3.32 -22.27 4.26
C VAL A 521 -1.96 -21.58 4.08
N ALA A 522 -0.99 -21.88 4.94
CA ALA A 522 0.35 -21.32 4.88
C ALA A 522 1.34 -22.29 4.22
N PRO A 523 2.27 -21.81 3.38
CA PRO A 523 3.40 -22.63 2.95
C PRO A 523 4.25 -23.06 4.15
N GLY A 524 4.61 -24.34 4.23
CA GLY A 524 5.48 -24.87 5.29
C GLY A 524 5.59 -26.39 5.26
N ASP A 525 6.25 -26.96 6.28
CA ASP A 525 6.47 -28.41 6.42
C ASP A 525 5.17 -29.13 6.80
N ALA A 526 4.46 -29.59 5.77
CA ALA A 526 3.24 -30.38 5.93
C ALA A 526 3.55 -31.88 6.03
N ASP A 527 4.57 -32.36 5.31
CA ASP A 527 5.05 -33.72 5.37
C ASP A 527 6.57 -33.74 5.58
N PRO A 528 7.06 -34.19 6.76
CA PRO A 528 8.50 -34.26 7.05
C PRO A 528 9.32 -35.14 6.09
N LEU A 529 8.67 -35.96 5.26
CA LEU A 529 9.32 -36.77 4.23
C LEU A 529 9.49 -36.03 2.89
N THR A 530 8.95 -34.82 2.78
CA THR A 530 8.99 -33.95 1.60
C THR A 530 9.63 -32.62 2.00
N ASP A 531 10.66 -32.20 1.27
CA ASP A 531 11.41 -30.97 1.61
C ASP A 531 11.09 -29.85 0.62
N THR A 532 9.80 -29.58 0.39
CA THR A 532 9.38 -28.52 -0.54
C THR A 532 8.96 -27.25 0.17
N ASN A 533 8.19 -27.35 1.26
CA ASN A 533 7.79 -26.24 2.13
C ASN A 533 7.22 -25.02 1.38
N THR A 534 6.60 -25.25 0.22
CA THR A 534 6.19 -24.20 -0.69
C THR A 534 4.91 -24.57 -1.41
N LEU A 535 4.14 -23.55 -1.79
CA LEU A 535 2.97 -23.66 -2.68
C LEU A 535 3.29 -23.20 -4.11
N LYS A 536 4.56 -22.88 -4.37
CA LYS A 536 5.05 -22.36 -5.63
C LYS A 536 5.56 -23.49 -6.51
N VAL A 537 5.13 -23.46 -7.77
CA VAL A 537 5.59 -24.35 -8.83
C VAL A 537 6.26 -23.53 -9.93
N ASP A 538 7.47 -23.95 -10.29
CA ASP A 538 8.27 -23.39 -11.37
C ASP A 538 8.16 -24.22 -12.66
N LEU A 539 8.58 -23.61 -13.77
CA LEU A 539 8.70 -24.32 -15.05
C LEU A 539 10.09 -24.94 -15.14
N SER A 540 10.17 -26.25 -15.36
CA SER A 540 11.42 -27.01 -15.46
C SER A 540 12.29 -26.60 -16.66
N GLN A 541 11.68 -25.97 -17.67
CA GLN A 541 12.36 -25.43 -18.84
C GLN A 541 12.05 -23.93 -18.99
N LEU A 542 13.02 -23.09 -18.63
CA LEU A 542 12.99 -21.65 -18.91
C LEU A 542 13.48 -21.40 -20.34
N ARG A 543 12.58 -21.45 -21.34
CA ARG A 543 12.88 -20.82 -22.63
C ARG A 543 12.41 -19.36 -22.58
N GLN A 544 13.15 -18.47 -23.25
CA GLN A 544 12.79 -17.04 -23.33
C GLN A 544 11.61 -16.75 -24.28
N GLU A 545 11.10 -17.77 -24.97
CA GLU A 545 10.00 -17.67 -25.92
C GLU A 545 8.66 -17.48 -25.19
N THR A 546 7.88 -16.48 -25.61
CA THR A 546 6.52 -16.22 -25.11
C THR A 546 5.53 -17.15 -25.78
N ILE A 547 5.75 -17.46 -27.06
CA ILE A 547 4.94 -18.41 -27.82
C ILE A 547 5.55 -19.81 -27.68
N TRP A 548 4.90 -20.67 -26.91
CA TRP A 548 5.40 -22.03 -26.68
C TRP A 548 4.95 -23.01 -27.77
N THR A 549 3.67 -22.93 -28.13
CA THR A 549 3.06 -23.82 -29.11
C THR A 549 2.20 -23.00 -30.07
N LEU A 550 2.25 -23.38 -31.36
CA LEU A 550 1.29 -22.98 -32.39
C LEU A 550 1.02 -24.21 -33.26
N ARG A 551 -0.18 -24.77 -33.17
CA ARG A 551 -0.62 -25.98 -33.87
C ARG A 551 -1.86 -25.68 -34.71
N LEU A 552 -1.88 -26.24 -35.92
CA LEU A 552 -3.02 -26.19 -36.83
C LEU A 552 -3.56 -27.59 -37.01
N SER A 553 -4.87 -27.76 -36.83
CA SER A 553 -5.54 -29.03 -37.04
C SER A 553 -6.86 -28.83 -37.79
N PRO A 554 -6.97 -29.30 -39.04
CA PRO A 554 -5.89 -29.82 -39.89
C PRO A 554 -4.97 -28.69 -40.42
N ALA A 555 -3.74 -29.00 -40.83
CA ALA A 555 -2.84 -28.02 -41.46
C ALA A 555 -3.27 -27.65 -42.91
N ALA A 556 -4.12 -28.48 -43.50
CA ALA A 556 -4.77 -28.26 -44.79
C ALA A 556 -6.28 -28.46 -44.62
N PHE A 557 -7.09 -27.52 -45.10
CA PHE A 557 -8.54 -27.52 -44.93
C PHE A 557 -9.23 -27.08 -46.22
N THR A 558 -10.50 -27.44 -46.37
CA THR A 558 -11.31 -27.35 -47.60
C THR A 558 -12.60 -26.59 -47.31
N PRO A 559 -12.61 -25.24 -47.36
CA PRO A 559 -13.78 -24.43 -46.98
C PRO A 559 -14.87 -24.45 -48.07
N ASN A 560 -15.41 -25.64 -48.39
CA ASN A 560 -16.36 -25.88 -49.48
C ASN A 560 -17.82 -26.03 -48.98
N GLY A 561 -18.02 -26.12 -47.65
CA GLY A 561 -19.30 -26.23 -46.98
C GLY A 561 -19.89 -27.65 -46.95
N ASP A 562 -19.09 -28.69 -47.17
CA ASP A 562 -19.54 -30.09 -47.18
C ASP A 562 -19.57 -30.76 -45.80
N GLY A 563 -19.14 -30.04 -44.76
CA GLY A 563 -19.06 -30.50 -43.38
C GLY A 563 -17.75 -31.20 -43.02
N ILE A 564 -16.81 -31.35 -43.96
CA ILE A 564 -15.55 -32.09 -43.79
C ILE A 564 -14.37 -31.12 -43.96
N ASN A 565 -13.61 -30.92 -42.88
CA ASN A 565 -12.44 -30.04 -42.86
C ASN A 565 -12.72 -28.62 -43.41
N ASP A 566 -13.92 -28.09 -43.22
CA ASP A 566 -14.31 -26.74 -43.68
C ASP A 566 -13.57 -25.61 -42.97
N ALA A 567 -12.97 -25.91 -41.82
CA ALA A 567 -12.28 -24.94 -41.00
C ALA A 567 -11.04 -25.57 -40.37
N VAL A 568 -10.09 -24.72 -40.01
CA VAL A 568 -8.93 -25.09 -39.22
C VAL A 568 -9.13 -24.68 -37.77
N ARG A 569 -8.79 -25.56 -36.83
CA ARG A 569 -8.60 -25.19 -35.43
C ARG A 569 -7.15 -24.80 -35.22
N ILE A 570 -6.93 -23.59 -34.75
CA ILE A 570 -5.62 -23.06 -34.39
C ILE A 570 -5.53 -23.07 -32.86
N VAL A 571 -4.53 -23.76 -32.32
CA VAL A 571 -4.26 -23.85 -30.88
C VAL A 571 -2.88 -23.27 -30.59
N TYR A 572 -2.78 -22.41 -29.59
CA TYR A 572 -1.52 -21.82 -29.17
C TYR A 572 -1.39 -21.68 -27.66
N ASP A 573 -0.16 -21.75 -27.17
CA ASP A 573 0.18 -21.64 -25.74
C ASP A 573 1.05 -20.40 -25.52
N LEU A 574 0.65 -19.55 -24.58
CA LEU A 574 1.38 -18.35 -24.16
C LEU A 574 1.97 -18.54 -22.77
N LEU A 575 3.26 -18.26 -22.60
CA LEU A 575 3.97 -18.44 -21.34
C LEU A 575 4.46 -17.12 -20.75
N ASN A 576 4.56 -17.10 -19.41
CA ASN A 576 5.29 -16.07 -18.65
C ASN A 576 4.86 -14.61 -18.89
N LEU A 577 3.57 -14.38 -19.15
CA LEU A 577 2.97 -13.06 -19.26
C LEU A 577 2.65 -12.48 -17.88
N THR A 578 3.07 -11.23 -17.66
CA THR A 578 2.86 -10.47 -16.43
C THR A 578 1.58 -9.63 -16.47
N SER A 579 1.13 -9.29 -17.66
CA SER A 579 -0.09 -8.54 -17.97
C SER A 579 -0.75 -9.15 -19.24
N PRO A 580 -2.01 -8.80 -19.56
CA PRO A 580 -2.61 -9.20 -20.84
C PRO A 580 -1.77 -8.71 -22.03
N ALA A 581 -1.39 -9.63 -22.93
CA ALA A 581 -0.60 -9.32 -24.11
C ALA A 581 -1.48 -9.31 -25.37
N SER A 582 -1.19 -8.38 -26.29
CA SER A 582 -1.89 -8.30 -27.57
C SER A 582 -1.40 -9.41 -28.50
N VAL A 583 -2.30 -10.26 -28.95
CA VAL A 583 -2.06 -11.34 -29.90
C VAL A 583 -2.68 -10.98 -31.25
N ALA A 584 -1.89 -11.09 -32.32
CA ALA A 584 -2.37 -10.93 -33.69
C ALA A 584 -2.00 -12.15 -34.55
N MET A 585 -3.00 -12.69 -35.24
CA MET A 585 -2.81 -13.76 -36.23
C MET A 585 -2.94 -13.17 -37.62
N GLU A 586 -1.85 -13.19 -38.37
CA GLU A 586 -1.71 -12.53 -39.66
C GLU A 586 -1.37 -13.55 -40.74
N LEU A 587 -2.07 -13.48 -41.87
CA LEU A 587 -1.87 -14.38 -42.99
C LEU A 587 -1.11 -13.69 -44.11
N TYR A 588 -0.11 -14.38 -44.66
CA TYR A 588 0.76 -13.88 -45.73
C TYR A 588 0.76 -14.86 -46.91
N ASP A 589 0.94 -14.32 -48.13
CA ASP A 589 1.32 -15.14 -49.28
C ASP A 589 2.82 -15.51 -49.23
N LEU A 590 3.25 -16.42 -50.10
CA LEU A 590 4.65 -16.86 -50.18
C LEU A 590 5.63 -15.75 -50.64
N SER A 591 5.13 -14.61 -51.12
CA SER A 591 5.96 -13.43 -51.42
C SER A 591 6.20 -12.53 -50.21
N GLY A 592 5.59 -12.86 -49.05
CA GLY A 592 5.69 -12.09 -47.81
C GLY A 592 4.72 -10.91 -47.76
N ARG A 593 3.75 -10.82 -48.68
CA ARG A 593 2.71 -9.79 -48.62
C ARG A 593 1.59 -10.24 -47.68
N LYS A 594 1.25 -9.37 -46.73
CA LYS A 594 0.14 -9.58 -45.79
C LYS A 594 -1.19 -9.55 -46.54
N LEU A 595 -1.97 -10.61 -46.40
CA LEU A 595 -3.29 -10.78 -47.01
C LEU A 595 -4.40 -10.38 -46.05
N ALA A 596 -4.29 -10.78 -44.78
CA ALA A 596 -5.33 -10.52 -43.78
C ALA A 596 -4.78 -10.60 -42.35
N THR A 597 -5.49 -9.98 -41.40
CA THR A 597 -5.42 -10.32 -39.99
C THR A 597 -6.69 -11.10 -39.66
N ILE A 598 -6.54 -12.38 -39.29
CA ILE A 598 -7.67 -13.31 -39.12
C ILE A 598 -8.13 -13.42 -37.66
N HIS A 599 -7.30 -13.00 -36.71
CA HIS A 599 -7.66 -12.96 -35.30
C HIS A 599 -6.86 -11.88 -34.56
N ARG A 600 -7.51 -11.23 -33.59
CA ARG A 600 -6.89 -10.36 -32.59
C ARG A 600 -7.54 -10.60 -31.24
N SER A 601 -6.72 -10.64 -30.20
CA SER A 601 -7.17 -10.85 -28.83
C SER A 601 -6.16 -10.26 -27.86
N GLU A 602 -6.60 -10.01 -26.63
CA GLU A 602 -5.71 -9.80 -25.49
C GLU A 602 -5.76 -11.07 -24.64
N ASN A 603 -4.61 -11.67 -24.38
CA ASN A 603 -4.51 -12.94 -23.69
C ASN A 603 -3.49 -12.88 -22.55
N LEU A 604 -3.82 -13.54 -21.43
CA LEU A 604 -2.89 -13.88 -20.36
C LEU A 604 -2.09 -15.14 -20.71
N SER A 605 -1.23 -15.62 -19.80
CA SER A 605 -0.62 -16.95 -19.95
C SER A 605 -1.69 -18.05 -19.92
N GLY A 606 -1.53 -19.05 -20.78
CA GLY A 606 -2.51 -20.12 -20.93
C GLY A 606 -2.53 -20.73 -22.33
N ARG A 607 -3.44 -21.69 -22.51
CA ARG A 607 -3.75 -22.31 -23.81
C ARG A 607 -5.01 -21.68 -24.40
N PHE A 608 -4.92 -21.29 -25.66
CA PHE A 608 -6.02 -20.66 -26.40
C PHE A 608 -6.30 -21.42 -27.69
N SER A 609 -7.53 -21.32 -28.16
CA SER A 609 -7.89 -21.83 -29.48
C SER A 609 -8.95 -20.98 -30.15
N PHE A 610 -8.86 -20.88 -31.47
CA PHE A 610 -9.93 -20.34 -32.31
C PHE A 610 -10.07 -21.15 -33.59
N ILE A 611 -11.23 -21.04 -34.21
CA ILE A 611 -11.56 -21.71 -35.47
C ILE A 611 -11.53 -20.67 -36.57
N TRP A 612 -10.87 -20.99 -37.68
CA TRP A 612 -10.84 -20.15 -38.88
C TRP A 612 -11.40 -20.91 -40.07
N ASP A 613 -12.34 -20.28 -40.78
CA ASP A 613 -13.10 -20.85 -41.90
C ASP A 613 -12.53 -20.47 -43.29
N GLY A 614 -11.32 -19.92 -43.33
CA GLY A 614 -10.67 -19.52 -44.57
C GLY A 614 -11.07 -18.16 -45.13
N ARG A 615 -11.87 -17.38 -44.39
CA ARG A 615 -12.30 -16.05 -44.83
C ARG A 615 -11.36 -14.94 -44.38
N ASN A 616 -11.28 -13.88 -45.18
CA ASN A 616 -10.64 -12.63 -44.80
C ASN A 616 -11.58 -11.75 -43.95
N SER A 617 -11.13 -10.56 -43.56
CA SER A 617 -11.92 -9.59 -42.77
C SER A 617 -13.14 -9.02 -43.50
N GLN A 618 -13.26 -9.24 -44.82
CA GLN A 618 -14.41 -8.87 -45.65
C GLN A 618 -15.40 -10.03 -45.82
N GLY A 619 -15.14 -11.19 -45.22
CA GLY A 619 -15.97 -12.39 -45.33
C GLY A 619 -15.76 -13.18 -46.62
N GLU A 620 -14.75 -12.85 -47.43
CA GLU A 620 -14.44 -13.54 -48.68
C GLU A 620 -13.53 -14.74 -48.43
N ILE A 621 -13.83 -15.89 -49.05
CA ILE A 621 -12.98 -17.08 -48.99
C ILE A 621 -11.69 -16.79 -49.77
N LEU A 622 -10.55 -17.05 -49.14
CA LEU A 622 -9.26 -16.86 -49.78
C LEU A 622 -9.02 -17.91 -50.89
N PRO A 623 -8.25 -17.57 -51.94
CA PRO A 623 -7.94 -18.50 -53.02
C PRO A 623 -7.29 -19.80 -52.52
N LEU A 624 -7.40 -20.88 -53.31
CA LEU A 624 -6.65 -22.11 -53.03
C LEU A 624 -5.15 -21.85 -53.11
N GLY A 625 -4.39 -22.41 -52.17
CA GLY A 625 -2.94 -22.19 -52.13
C GLY A 625 -2.31 -22.46 -50.77
N ILE A 626 -0.99 -22.24 -50.73
CA ILE A 626 -0.17 -22.34 -49.52
C ILE A 626 0.06 -20.94 -48.98
N TYR A 627 -0.21 -20.75 -47.70
CA TYR A 627 -0.08 -19.49 -46.99
C TYR A 627 0.81 -19.64 -45.76
N LEU A 628 1.36 -18.52 -45.31
CA LEU A 628 2.10 -18.43 -44.06
C LEU A 628 1.23 -17.74 -43.02
N LEU A 629 0.86 -18.46 -41.96
CA LEU A 629 0.25 -17.90 -40.77
C LEU A 629 1.35 -17.45 -39.81
N ARG A 630 1.38 -16.16 -39.50
CA ARG A 630 2.25 -15.56 -38.50
C ARG A 630 1.43 -15.14 -37.29
N MET A 631 1.82 -15.64 -36.13
CA MET A 631 1.37 -15.16 -34.84
C MET A 631 2.37 -14.13 -34.34
N GLU A 632 1.89 -12.96 -33.92
CA GLU A 632 2.69 -11.92 -33.27
C GLU A 632 2.09 -11.65 -31.89
N VAL A 633 2.95 -11.61 -30.87
CA VAL A 633 2.59 -11.32 -29.48
C VAL A 633 3.40 -10.12 -29.03
N ASP A 634 2.71 -9.06 -28.61
CA ASP A 634 3.33 -7.87 -28.02
C ASP A 634 3.15 -7.93 -26.50
N ALA A 635 4.23 -8.18 -25.78
CA ALA A 635 4.25 -8.37 -24.33
C ALA A 635 5.25 -7.43 -23.66
N ASP A 636 5.16 -7.28 -22.33
CA ASP A 636 6.02 -6.38 -21.53
C ASP A 636 7.53 -6.63 -21.74
N LYS A 637 7.93 -7.87 -22.06
CA LYS A 637 9.33 -8.27 -22.29
C LYS A 637 9.80 -8.04 -23.72
N GLY A 638 8.92 -7.58 -24.61
CA GLY A 638 9.17 -7.37 -26.02
C GLY A 638 8.22 -8.18 -26.91
N ARG A 639 8.47 -8.11 -28.20
CA ARG A 639 7.65 -8.73 -29.24
C ARG A 639 8.20 -10.10 -29.62
N ASP A 640 7.33 -11.11 -29.60
CA ASP A 640 7.64 -12.47 -30.05
C ASP A 640 6.78 -12.84 -31.26
N SER A 641 7.28 -13.73 -32.12
CA SER A 641 6.48 -14.20 -33.26
C SER A 641 6.79 -15.63 -33.68
N ALA A 642 5.74 -16.36 -34.05
CA ALA A 642 5.83 -17.73 -34.53
C ALA A 642 5.14 -17.86 -35.89
N GLN A 643 5.63 -18.78 -36.73
CA GLN A 643 5.07 -18.99 -38.06
C GLN A 643 4.73 -20.47 -38.30
N ARG A 644 3.68 -20.70 -39.06
CA ARG A 644 3.28 -22.02 -39.56
C ARG A 644 2.75 -21.91 -40.98
N VAL A 645 2.90 -22.99 -41.72
CA VAL A 645 2.31 -23.13 -43.06
C VAL A 645 0.88 -23.64 -42.91
N ILE A 646 -0.05 -23.00 -43.63
CA ILE A 646 -1.44 -23.43 -43.73
C ILE A 646 -1.83 -23.54 -45.21
N SER A 647 -2.56 -24.59 -45.57
CA SER A 647 -2.99 -24.83 -46.95
C SER A 647 -4.51 -24.76 -47.08
N ILE A 648 -4.98 -24.03 -48.07
CA ILE A 648 -6.39 -24.04 -48.49
C ILE A 648 -6.47 -24.91 -49.75
N ALA A 649 -7.20 -26.01 -49.65
CA ALA A 649 -7.39 -26.99 -50.71
C ALA A 649 -8.86 -27.10 -51.11
N TYR A 650 -9.15 -27.92 -52.13
CA TYR A 650 -10.50 -28.32 -52.51
C TYR A 650 -10.77 -29.76 -52.10
#